data_AF-A0A8D1S9T4-F1
#
_entry.id   AF-A0A8D1S9T4-F1
#
_cell.length_a   1.000
_cell.length_b   1.000
_cell.length_c   1.000
_cell.angle_alpha   90.00
_cell.angle_beta   90.00
_cell.angle_gamma   90.00
#
_symmetry.space_group_name_H-M   'P 1'
#
loop_
_entity.id
_entity.type
_entity.pdbx_description
1 polymer ?
#
loop_
_entity_poly.entity_id
_entity_poly.type
_entity_poly.pdbx_seq_one_letter_code
_entity_poly.pdbx_strand_id
1 'polypeptide(L)'
;MCEVLDIRNIDEQPKPLTDSQRVRFTKEIKGLKVEVTHCGQMKRKYRVCNVTRRPASHQTFPLQLESGQTVECTVAQYFKQKYNLQLKYPHLPCLQVGQEQKHTYLPLEVCNIVAGQRCIKKLTDNQTSTMIKATARSAPDRQEEISRLMKNASYNLDPYIQEFGIKVKDDMTEVTGRVLPAPILQYGGRNRAIATPNQGVWDMRGKQFYNGIEIKVWAIACFAPQKQCREEVLKNFTDQLRKISKDAGMPIQGQPCFCKYAQGADSVEPMFRHLKNTYSGLQLIIVILPGKTPVYGPVGAQPLLMVPRRPGYGTMGKPIKLLANCFQVEIPKIDVYLYEVDIKPDKCPRRVNREVVDSMVQHFKVTIFGDRRPVYDGKRSLYTANPLPVATTGVDLDVTLPGEGGKDRPFKVSIKFVSRVSWHLLHEVLTGRTLPEPLELDKPISTNPVHAVDVVLRHLPSMKYTPVGRSFFSAPEGYDHPLGGGREVWFGFHQSVRPAMWKMMLNIDVSATAFYKAQPVIQFMCEVLDIHNIDEQPRPLTDSHRVKFTKEIKGLKVEVTHCGTMRRKYRVCNVTRRPASHQTFPLQLENGQTVERTVAQYFREKYTLQLKYPHLPCLQVGQEQKHTYLPLEVCNIVAGQRCIKKLTDNQTSTMIKATARSAPDRQEEISRLVRSANYETDPFVQEFQFKVRDEMAHVTGRVLPAPMLQYGGRNRTVATPSHGVWDMRGKQFHTGVEIKMWAIACFATQRQCREEILKGFTDQLRKISKDAGMPIQGQPCFCKYAQGADSVEPMFRHLKNTYSGLQLIIVILPGKTPVYAEVKRVGDTLLGMATQCVQVKNVIKTSPQTLSNLCLKINVKLGGINNILVPHQRPSVFQQPVIFLGADVTHPPAGDGKKPSIAAVVGSMDAHPSRYCATVRVQRPRQEIIQDLASMVRELLIQFYKSTRFKPTRIIFYRDGVSEGQFRQVLYYELLAIREACISLEKDYQPGITYIVVQKRHHTRLFCADRTERVGRSGNIPAGTTVDTDITHPYEFDFYLCSHAGIQGTSRPSHYHVLWDDNCFTADELQLLTYQLCHTYVRCTRSVSIPAPAYYAHLVAFRARYHLVDKEHDSAEGSHVSGQSNGRDPQALAKAVQIHQDTLRTMYFA
;
A
#
# COMPACT_ATOMS: atom_id res chain seq x y z
N MET A 1 23.81 -13.64 -6.56
CA MET A 1 24.38 -14.99 -6.37
C MET A 1 23.60 -15.76 -5.31
N CYS A 2 23.57 -15.29 -4.06
CA CYS A 2 22.90 -15.94 -2.93
C CYS A 2 21.48 -16.46 -3.24
N GLU A 3 20.58 -15.59 -3.73
CA GLU A 3 19.19 -15.92 -4.10
C GLU A 3 19.05 -16.96 -5.22
N VAL A 4 20.06 -17.10 -6.09
CA VAL A 4 20.03 -18.04 -7.23
C VAL A 4 20.54 -19.43 -6.82
N LEU A 5 21.30 -19.51 -5.73
CA LEU A 5 21.99 -20.72 -5.25
C LEU A 5 21.56 -21.16 -3.84
N ASP A 6 20.57 -20.50 -3.26
CA ASP A 6 20.04 -20.73 -1.91
C ASP A 6 21.10 -20.58 -0.78
N ILE A 7 22.19 -19.83 -1.06
CA ILE A 7 23.29 -19.55 -0.12
C ILE A 7 22.85 -18.45 0.85
N ARG A 8 22.94 -18.71 2.16
CA ARG A 8 22.44 -17.80 3.21
C ARG A 8 23.36 -16.59 3.45
N ASN A 9 24.67 -16.82 3.53
CA ASN A 9 25.69 -15.79 3.72
C ASN A 9 26.92 -16.14 2.86
N ILE A 10 27.61 -15.12 2.35
CA ILE A 10 28.78 -15.28 1.47
C ILE A 10 30.10 -15.33 2.25
N ASP A 11 30.17 -14.68 3.42
CA ASP A 11 31.33 -14.74 4.32
C ASP A 11 31.50 -16.13 4.97
N GLU A 12 30.40 -16.89 5.09
CA GLU A 12 30.38 -18.27 5.59
C GLU A 12 30.78 -19.31 4.52
N GLN A 13 31.30 -18.89 3.36
CA GLN A 13 31.64 -19.76 2.24
C GLN A 13 33.17 -19.83 1.97
N PRO A 14 33.94 -20.58 2.80
CA PRO A 14 35.40 -20.66 2.69
C PRO A 14 35.92 -21.58 1.57
N LYS A 15 35.04 -22.29 0.86
CA LYS A 15 35.38 -23.19 -0.25
C LYS A 15 34.91 -22.61 -1.59
N PRO A 16 35.64 -22.84 -2.70
CA PRO A 16 35.20 -22.43 -4.04
C PRO A 16 33.82 -23.01 -4.40
N LEU A 17 33.09 -22.34 -5.32
CA LEU A 17 31.83 -22.85 -5.83
C LEU A 17 32.02 -24.19 -6.54
N THR A 18 31.15 -25.16 -6.27
CA THR A 18 31.10 -26.40 -7.06
C THR A 18 30.69 -26.10 -8.50
N ASP A 19 31.11 -26.92 -9.47
CA ASP A 19 30.77 -26.69 -10.89
C ASP A 19 29.24 -26.66 -11.13
N SER A 20 28.46 -27.45 -10.38
CA SER A 20 26.99 -27.41 -10.41
C SER A 20 26.43 -26.05 -9.95
N GLN A 21 26.91 -25.52 -8.82
CA GLN A 21 26.54 -24.18 -8.35
C GLN A 21 26.99 -23.09 -9.32
N ARG A 22 28.19 -23.19 -9.89
CA ARG A 22 28.69 -22.27 -10.90
C ARG A 22 27.79 -22.26 -12.14
N VAL A 23 27.36 -23.42 -12.64
CA VAL A 23 26.45 -23.54 -13.79
C VAL A 23 25.07 -22.97 -13.48
N ARG A 24 24.46 -23.31 -12.33
CA ARG A 24 23.14 -22.77 -11.91
C ARG A 24 23.17 -21.25 -11.84
N PHE A 25 24.22 -20.64 -11.29
CA PHE A 25 24.35 -19.18 -11.24
C PHE A 25 24.65 -18.54 -12.60
N THR A 26 25.51 -19.16 -13.42
CA THR A 26 25.83 -18.71 -14.78
C THR A 26 24.57 -18.63 -15.65
N LYS A 27 23.70 -19.64 -15.57
CA LYS A 27 22.43 -19.69 -16.32
C LYS A 27 21.51 -18.51 -16.01
N GLU A 28 21.55 -17.99 -14.78
CA GLU A 28 20.77 -16.82 -14.44
C GLU A 28 21.40 -15.48 -14.84
N ILE A 29 22.71 -15.32 -14.63
CA ILE A 29 23.38 -14.02 -14.82
C ILE A 29 23.92 -13.77 -16.24
N LYS A 30 24.14 -14.81 -17.08
CA LYS A 30 24.61 -14.65 -18.48
C LYS A 30 23.64 -13.80 -19.30
N GLY A 31 24.18 -12.86 -20.08
CA GLY A 31 23.42 -11.93 -20.92
C GLY A 31 22.96 -10.64 -20.25
N LEU A 32 22.84 -10.62 -18.91
CA LEU A 32 22.55 -9.40 -18.14
C LEU A 32 23.73 -8.42 -18.19
N LYS A 33 23.44 -7.13 -18.17
CA LYS A 33 24.42 -6.08 -17.90
C LYS A 33 24.74 -6.01 -16.40
N VAL A 34 26.02 -5.95 -16.08
CA VAL A 34 26.59 -5.67 -14.75
C VAL A 34 27.47 -4.41 -14.78
N GLU A 35 27.62 -3.73 -13.66
CA GLU A 35 28.43 -2.52 -13.49
C GLU A 35 29.60 -2.77 -12.52
N VAL A 36 30.82 -2.36 -12.88
CA VAL A 36 32.01 -2.54 -12.04
C VAL A 36 32.14 -1.49 -10.94
N THR A 37 32.71 -1.88 -9.80
CA THR A 37 32.91 -1.02 -8.63
C THR A 37 34.36 -0.57 -8.41
N HIS A 38 35.36 -1.31 -8.91
CA HIS A 38 36.77 -1.06 -8.61
C HIS A 38 37.40 0.11 -9.38
N CYS A 39 36.86 0.52 -10.52
CA CYS A 39 37.43 1.57 -11.38
C CYS A 39 37.19 3.01 -10.88
N GLY A 40 37.04 3.22 -9.57
CA GLY A 40 36.85 4.54 -8.95
C GLY A 40 35.57 5.25 -9.43
N GLN A 41 35.74 6.22 -10.33
CA GLN A 41 34.65 7.03 -10.87
C GLN A 41 33.90 6.29 -11.98
N MET A 42 34.65 5.84 -13.02
CA MET A 42 34.13 5.20 -14.24
C MET A 42 33.56 3.81 -13.97
N LYS A 43 32.34 3.79 -13.44
CA LYS A 43 31.45 2.64 -13.35
C LYS A 43 31.09 2.14 -14.76
N ARG A 44 31.98 1.36 -15.38
CA ARG A 44 31.75 0.75 -16.70
C ARG A 44 30.69 -0.37 -16.59
N LYS A 45 29.68 -0.33 -17.46
CA LYS A 45 28.62 -1.35 -17.55
C LYS A 45 28.99 -2.36 -18.66
N TYR A 46 29.23 -3.61 -18.30
CA TYR A 46 29.57 -4.70 -19.22
C TYR A 46 28.45 -5.75 -19.27
N ARG A 47 28.31 -6.48 -20.39
CA ARG A 47 27.44 -7.67 -20.45
C ARG A 47 28.20 -8.89 -19.92
N VAL A 48 27.55 -9.70 -19.07
CA VAL A 48 28.13 -10.96 -18.58
C VAL A 48 28.07 -12.03 -19.66
N CYS A 49 29.23 -12.61 -19.97
CA CYS A 49 29.37 -13.68 -20.94
C CYS A 49 29.49 -15.04 -20.24
N ASN A 50 30.28 -15.16 -19.17
CA ASN A 50 30.47 -16.43 -18.47
C ASN A 50 30.88 -16.23 -17.00
N VAL A 51 31.01 -17.32 -16.24
CA VAL A 51 31.64 -17.36 -14.90
C VAL A 51 32.81 -18.35 -14.95
N THR A 52 34.03 -17.89 -14.63
CA THR A 52 35.28 -18.66 -14.81
C THR A 52 35.28 -19.93 -13.96
N ARG A 53 35.96 -20.99 -14.45
CA ARG A 53 36.11 -22.24 -13.67
C ARG A 53 37.21 -22.13 -12.61
N ARG A 54 38.29 -21.39 -12.89
CA ARG A 54 39.35 -21.09 -11.92
C ARG A 54 38.98 -19.85 -11.07
N PRO A 55 39.40 -19.81 -9.79
CA PRO A 55 39.20 -18.66 -8.92
C PRO A 55 40.14 -17.50 -9.28
N ALA A 56 39.86 -16.29 -8.80
CA ALA A 56 40.62 -15.07 -9.13
C ALA A 56 42.13 -15.15 -8.81
N SER A 57 42.50 -15.95 -7.80
CA SER A 57 43.91 -16.24 -7.42
C SER A 57 44.69 -17.10 -8.43
N HIS A 58 44.02 -17.88 -9.28
CA HIS A 58 44.63 -18.87 -10.19
C HIS A 58 44.17 -18.70 -11.66
N GLN A 59 43.39 -17.67 -11.95
CA GLN A 59 43.02 -17.28 -13.31
C GLN A 59 44.07 -16.31 -13.85
N THR A 60 44.82 -16.71 -14.87
CA THR A 60 45.78 -15.85 -15.58
C THR A 60 45.20 -15.23 -16.85
N PHE A 61 45.93 -14.23 -17.36
CA PHE A 61 45.80 -13.67 -18.70
C PHE A 61 47.13 -13.00 -19.12
N PRO A 62 47.41 -12.86 -20.43
CA PRO A 62 48.59 -12.18 -20.92
C PRO A 62 48.47 -10.66 -20.81
N LEU A 63 49.54 -10.01 -20.39
CA LEU A 63 49.68 -8.58 -20.18
C LEU A 63 50.90 -8.06 -20.97
N GLN A 64 50.69 -7.11 -21.88
CA GLN A 64 51.78 -6.36 -22.49
C GLN A 64 52.30 -5.29 -21.52
N LEU A 65 53.62 -5.17 -21.47
CA LEU A 65 54.36 -4.12 -20.79
C LEU A 65 54.66 -2.97 -21.77
N GLU A 66 55.03 -1.80 -21.24
CA GLU A 66 55.30 -0.60 -22.05
C GLU A 66 56.57 -0.74 -22.94
N SER A 67 57.41 -1.75 -22.66
CA SER A 67 58.51 -2.21 -23.52
C SER A 67 58.08 -3.08 -24.71
N GLY A 68 56.78 -3.33 -24.90
CA GLY A 68 56.22 -4.22 -25.93
C GLY A 68 56.24 -5.71 -25.60
N GLN A 69 57.00 -6.12 -24.57
CA GLN A 69 57.10 -7.52 -24.13
C GLN A 69 55.81 -8.00 -23.45
N THR A 70 55.44 -9.28 -23.60
CA THR A 70 54.20 -9.85 -23.05
C THR A 70 54.50 -10.87 -21.95
N VAL A 71 53.79 -10.78 -20.82
CA VAL A 71 53.96 -11.66 -19.64
C VAL A 71 52.61 -12.17 -19.12
N GLU A 72 52.56 -13.40 -18.58
CA GLU A 72 51.36 -13.95 -17.91
C GLU A 72 51.20 -13.35 -16.50
N CYS A 73 50.00 -12.92 -16.12
CA CYS A 73 49.71 -12.40 -14.79
C CYS A 73 48.34 -12.91 -14.27
N THR A 74 48.22 -13.21 -12.97
CA THR A 74 46.91 -13.59 -12.38
C THR A 74 46.01 -12.38 -12.18
N VAL A 75 44.69 -12.58 -12.24
CA VAL A 75 43.69 -11.54 -11.95
C VAL A 75 43.90 -10.94 -10.55
N ALA A 76 44.21 -11.76 -9.54
CA ALA A 76 44.51 -11.26 -8.20
C ALA A 76 45.80 -10.42 -8.13
N GLN A 77 46.88 -10.83 -8.79
CA GLN A 77 48.13 -10.05 -8.84
C GLN A 77 47.93 -8.72 -9.60
N TYR A 78 47.27 -8.76 -10.76
CA TYR A 78 46.97 -7.56 -11.56
C TYR A 78 46.13 -6.54 -10.80
N PHE A 79 45.09 -6.97 -10.07
CA PHE A 79 44.29 -6.07 -9.25
C PHE A 79 45.08 -5.49 -8.07
N LYS A 80 45.98 -6.26 -7.47
CA LYS A 80 46.91 -5.77 -6.43
C LYS A 80 47.95 -4.80 -6.98
N GLN A 81 48.53 -5.05 -8.15
CA GLN A 81 49.58 -4.22 -8.75
C GLN A 81 49.03 -2.93 -9.38
N LYS A 82 47.95 -3.02 -10.18
CA LYS A 82 47.45 -1.88 -10.98
C LYS A 82 46.38 -1.03 -10.28
N TYR A 83 45.62 -1.62 -9.36
CA TYR A 83 44.53 -0.93 -8.65
C TYR A 83 44.75 -0.86 -7.13
N ASN A 84 45.91 -1.33 -6.63
CA ASN A 84 46.23 -1.46 -5.21
C ASN A 84 45.14 -2.17 -4.39
N LEU A 85 44.44 -3.14 -5.01
CA LEU A 85 43.22 -3.72 -4.49
C LEU A 85 43.44 -5.22 -4.20
N GLN A 86 43.68 -5.52 -2.93
CA GLN A 86 43.77 -6.90 -2.44
C GLN A 86 42.35 -7.48 -2.29
N LEU A 87 42.03 -8.44 -3.17
CA LEU A 87 40.72 -9.12 -3.24
C LEU A 87 40.37 -9.79 -1.90
N LYS A 88 39.09 -9.68 -1.46
CA LYS A 88 38.63 -10.27 -0.18
C LYS A 88 38.22 -11.73 -0.36
N TYR A 89 37.63 -12.08 -1.51
CA TYR A 89 37.26 -13.46 -1.84
C TYR A 89 38.03 -14.00 -3.06
N PRO A 90 39.39 -14.07 -3.03
CA PRO A 90 40.21 -14.51 -4.16
C PRO A 90 40.07 -16.00 -4.51
N HIS A 91 39.34 -16.77 -3.68
CA HIS A 91 38.94 -18.17 -3.90
C HIS A 91 37.60 -18.32 -4.66
N LEU A 92 36.89 -17.22 -4.95
CA LEU A 92 35.70 -17.22 -5.79
C LEU A 92 36.06 -17.00 -7.28
N PRO A 93 35.21 -17.47 -8.21
CA PRO A 93 35.40 -17.25 -9.64
C PRO A 93 35.13 -15.80 -10.07
N CYS A 94 35.60 -15.46 -11.27
CA CYS A 94 35.37 -14.18 -11.93
C CYS A 94 34.17 -14.26 -12.88
N LEU A 95 33.52 -13.13 -13.13
CA LEU A 95 32.72 -12.92 -14.34
C LEU A 95 33.67 -12.70 -15.53
N GLN A 96 33.43 -13.41 -16.63
CA GLN A 96 34.00 -13.08 -17.93
C GLN A 96 33.03 -12.17 -18.67
N VAL A 97 33.54 -11.06 -19.23
CA VAL A 97 32.71 -10.00 -19.84
C VAL A 97 33.27 -9.51 -21.17
N GLY A 98 32.42 -8.91 -22.00
CA GLY A 98 32.82 -8.34 -23.29
C GLY A 98 32.68 -9.31 -24.46
N GLN A 99 33.80 -9.72 -25.05
CA GLN A 99 33.86 -10.75 -26.11
C GLN A 99 34.55 -11.99 -25.53
N GLU A 100 34.02 -13.20 -25.73
CA GLU A 100 34.55 -14.41 -25.06
C GLU A 100 36.01 -14.76 -25.45
N GLN A 101 36.49 -14.26 -26.59
CA GLN A 101 37.90 -14.37 -27.01
C GLN A 101 38.85 -13.32 -26.39
N LYS A 102 38.32 -12.26 -25.76
CA LYS A 102 39.14 -11.25 -25.06
C LYS A 102 39.13 -11.58 -23.56
N HIS A 103 40.31 -11.79 -22.98
CA HIS A 103 40.50 -12.28 -21.61
C HIS A 103 40.21 -11.24 -20.51
N THR A 104 39.04 -10.59 -20.58
CA THR A 104 38.57 -9.60 -19.60
C THR A 104 37.80 -10.29 -18.47
N TYR A 105 38.48 -10.52 -17.36
CA TYR A 105 37.94 -11.15 -16.15
C TYR A 105 37.74 -10.14 -15.03
N LEU A 106 36.61 -10.25 -14.32
CA LEU A 106 36.22 -9.37 -13.23
C LEU A 106 35.84 -10.20 -11.99
N PRO A 107 36.49 -10.01 -10.82
CA PRO A 107 36.05 -10.67 -9.59
C PRO A 107 34.58 -10.41 -9.28
N LEU A 108 33.87 -11.42 -8.76
CA LEU A 108 32.44 -11.29 -8.43
C LEU A 108 32.14 -10.16 -7.43
N GLU A 109 33.06 -9.94 -6.48
CA GLU A 109 32.96 -8.90 -5.46
C GLU A 109 33.06 -7.46 -6.01
N VAL A 110 33.47 -7.28 -7.28
CA VAL A 110 33.57 -5.96 -7.92
C VAL A 110 32.47 -5.68 -8.96
N CYS A 111 31.33 -6.41 -8.94
CA CYS A 111 30.27 -6.33 -9.97
C CYS A 111 28.82 -6.29 -9.40
N ASN A 112 27.93 -5.47 -9.98
CA ASN A 112 26.50 -5.37 -9.61
C ASN A 112 25.56 -5.47 -10.83
N ILE A 113 24.37 -6.09 -10.73
CA ILE A 113 23.40 -6.22 -11.85
C ILE A 113 22.63 -4.90 -12.11
N VAL A 114 22.38 -4.58 -13.38
CA VAL A 114 21.60 -3.41 -13.81
C VAL A 114 20.08 -3.71 -13.85
N ALA A 115 19.27 -2.86 -13.20
CA ALA A 115 17.80 -2.93 -13.25
C ALA A 115 17.22 -2.36 -14.56
N GLY A 116 15.94 -2.61 -14.85
CA GLY A 116 15.28 -2.10 -16.06
C GLY A 116 15.46 -2.97 -17.32
N GLN A 117 16.05 -4.15 -17.19
CA GLN A 117 16.28 -5.08 -18.29
C GLN A 117 15.07 -6.01 -18.45
N ARG A 118 14.39 -5.92 -19.60
CA ARG A 118 13.23 -6.76 -19.97
C ARG A 118 13.50 -8.26 -19.74
N CYS A 119 12.63 -8.94 -18.99
CA CYS A 119 12.75 -10.38 -18.77
C CYS A 119 12.46 -11.17 -20.06
N ILE A 120 13.51 -11.61 -20.75
CA ILE A 120 13.46 -12.37 -22.02
C ILE A 120 13.52 -13.90 -21.83
N LYS A 121 13.36 -14.40 -20.60
CA LYS A 121 13.35 -15.85 -20.30
C LYS A 121 11.93 -16.37 -20.15
N LYS A 122 11.73 -17.67 -20.34
CA LYS A 122 10.42 -18.31 -20.17
C LYS A 122 9.93 -18.15 -18.73
N LEU A 123 8.89 -17.36 -18.56
CA LEU A 123 8.13 -17.19 -17.31
C LEU A 123 7.54 -18.55 -16.86
N THR A 124 7.32 -18.72 -15.56
CA THR A 124 6.90 -20.00 -14.93
C THR A 124 5.40 -20.29 -15.04
N ASP A 125 4.98 -21.49 -14.59
CA ASP A 125 3.60 -22.00 -14.69
C ASP A 125 2.54 -20.93 -14.44
N ASN A 126 2.64 -20.20 -13.33
CA ASN A 126 1.66 -19.20 -12.93
C ASN A 126 1.88 -17.84 -13.66
N GLN A 127 3.13 -17.48 -13.94
CA GLN A 127 3.49 -16.18 -14.54
C GLN A 127 3.03 -16.09 -15.99
N THR A 128 3.32 -17.07 -16.85
CA THR A 128 2.81 -17.03 -18.22
C THR A 128 1.35 -17.46 -18.27
N SER A 129 0.86 -18.24 -17.29
CA SER A 129 -0.59 -18.34 -17.01
C SER A 129 -1.21 -17.04 -16.47
N THR A 130 -0.44 -15.94 -16.47
CA THR A 130 -0.93 -14.58 -16.25
C THR A 130 -0.65 -13.65 -17.46
N MET A 131 -1.02 -14.09 -18.68
CA MET A 131 -1.04 -13.43 -20.01
C MET A 131 -2.31 -13.62 -20.94
N ILE A 132 -2.71 -14.82 -21.45
CA ILE A 132 -3.73 -15.04 -22.53
C ILE A 132 -5.20 -14.62 -22.27
N LYS A 133 -6.05 -15.23 -21.42
CA LYS A 133 -7.53 -14.95 -21.46
C LYS A 133 -7.92 -13.45 -21.31
N ALA A 134 -6.99 -12.58 -20.91
CA ALA A 134 -7.15 -11.12 -20.94
C ALA A 134 -7.27 -10.54 -22.35
N THR A 135 -6.73 -11.23 -23.36
CA THR A 135 -6.66 -10.81 -24.77
C THR A 135 -7.73 -11.48 -25.64
N ALA A 136 -8.43 -12.48 -25.11
CA ALA A 136 -9.48 -13.23 -25.80
C ALA A 136 -10.86 -12.57 -25.64
N ARG A 137 -11.55 -12.36 -26.76
CA ARG A 137 -12.95 -11.86 -26.85
C ARG A 137 -13.68 -12.59 -28.00
N SER A 138 -15.01 -12.53 -28.04
CA SER A 138 -15.78 -13.12 -29.14
C SER A 138 -15.63 -12.31 -30.44
N ALA A 139 -15.95 -12.93 -31.58
CA ALA A 139 -15.82 -12.26 -32.88
C ALA A 139 -16.81 -11.08 -33.06
N PRO A 140 -18.13 -11.19 -32.73
CA PRO A 140 -19.05 -10.05 -32.81
C PRO A 140 -18.60 -8.86 -31.94
N ASP A 141 -18.24 -9.09 -30.67
CA ASP A 141 -17.80 -8.01 -29.77
C ASP A 141 -16.56 -7.30 -30.33
N ARG A 142 -15.63 -8.06 -30.94
CA ARG A 142 -14.40 -7.53 -31.54
C ARG A 142 -14.69 -6.78 -32.84
N GLN A 143 -15.63 -7.27 -33.65
CA GLN A 143 -16.04 -6.66 -34.90
C GLN A 143 -16.75 -5.32 -34.64
N GLU A 144 -17.63 -5.26 -33.65
CA GLU A 144 -18.29 -4.02 -33.26
C GLU A 144 -17.31 -3.03 -32.59
N GLU A 145 -16.43 -3.50 -31.70
CA GLU A 145 -15.41 -2.65 -31.06
C GLU A 145 -14.46 -2.02 -32.10
N ILE A 146 -14.03 -2.76 -33.13
CA ILE A 146 -13.20 -2.23 -34.22
C ILE A 146 -14.00 -1.29 -35.13
N SER A 147 -15.24 -1.62 -35.50
CA SER A 147 -16.09 -0.76 -36.33
C SER A 147 -16.35 0.59 -35.64
N ARG A 148 -16.62 0.56 -34.33
CA ARG A 148 -16.85 1.76 -33.53
C ARG A 148 -15.56 2.55 -33.30
N LEU A 149 -14.40 1.90 -33.17
CA LEU A 149 -13.10 2.57 -33.13
C LEU A 149 -12.76 3.27 -34.46
N MET A 150 -13.07 2.66 -35.61
CA MET A 150 -12.87 3.28 -36.93
C MET A 150 -13.76 4.51 -37.11
N LYS A 151 -15.08 4.40 -36.86
CA LYS A 151 -16.01 5.54 -36.97
C LYS A 151 -15.65 6.68 -36.00
N ASN A 152 -15.19 6.37 -34.79
CA ASN A 152 -14.81 7.37 -33.79
C ASN A 152 -13.39 7.96 -34.00
N ALA A 153 -12.55 7.35 -34.85
CA ALA A 153 -11.24 7.91 -35.18
C ALA A 153 -11.33 9.06 -36.20
N SER A 154 -12.44 9.13 -36.96
CA SER A 154 -12.83 10.25 -37.82
C SER A 154 -11.75 10.67 -38.84
N TYR A 155 -10.99 9.72 -39.38
CA TYR A 155 -9.85 10.00 -40.28
C TYR A 155 -10.21 10.87 -41.50
N ASN A 156 -11.44 10.77 -42.01
CA ASN A 156 -11.98 11.59 -43.09
C ASN A 156 -12.13 13.08 -42.75
N LEU A 157 -12.03 13.44 -41.47
CA LEU A 157 -12.14 14.80 -40.92
C LEU A 157 -10.82 15.27 -40.28
N ASP A 158 -9.73 14.49 -40.39
CA ASP A 158 -8.40 14.93 -40.00
C ASP A 158 -7.82 15.80 -41.13
N PRO A 159 -7.56 17.10 -40.91
CA PRO A 159 -7.19 18.02 -42.00
C PRO A 159 -5.90 17.62 -42.71
N TYR A 160 -4.96 16.95 -42.03
CA TYR A 160 -3.73 16.45 -42.66
C TYR A 160 -3.99 15.27 -43.59
N ILE A 161 -5.01 14.46 -43.34
CA ILE A 161 -5.40 13.34 -44.23
C ILE A 161 -6.18 13.90 -45.44
N GLN A 162 -6.97 14.96 -45.23
CA GLN A 162 -7.63 15.69 -46.31
C GLN A 162 -6.64 16.43 -47.23
N GLU A 163 -5.55 16.99 -46.68
CA GLU A 163 -4.50 17.70 -47.44
C GLU A 163 -3.83 16.79 -48.50
N PHE A 164 -3.66 15.50 -48.20
CA PHE A 164 -3.19 14.49 -49.16
C PHE A 164 -4.32 13.78 -49.95
N GLY A 165 -5.56 14.25 -49.84
CA GLY A 165 -6.71 13.78 -50.63
C GLY A 165 -7.26 12.38 -50.26
N ILE A 166 -6.86 11.82 -49.12
CA ILE A 166 -7.18 10.43 -48.75
C ILE A 166 -8.56 10.33 -48.07
N LYS A 167 -9.32 9.27 -48.39
CA LYS A 167 -10.56 8.91 -47.69
C LYS A 167 -10.60 7.43 -47.33
N VAL A 168 -11.25 7.15 -46.20
CA VAL A 168 -11.44 5.84 -45.57
C VAL A 168 -12.94 5.54 -45.52
N LYS A 169 -13.37 4.27 -45.65
CA LYS A 169 -14.79 3.91 -45.46
C LYS A 169 -15.09 3.63 -43.99
N ASP A 170 -16.28 4.05 -43.56
CA ASP A 170 -16.71 4.01 -42.17
C ASP A 170 -17.24 2.63 -41.74
N ASP A 171 -17.73 1.83 -42.70
CA ASP A 171 -18.23 0.47 -42.50
C ASP A 171 -17.20 -0.60 -42.88
N MET A 172 -17.24 -1.75 -42.19
CA MET A 172 -16.46 -2.92 -42.60
C MET A 172 -16.92 -3.45 -43.96
N THR A 173 -15.98 -3.90 -44.78
CA THR A 173 -16.29 -4.46 -46.10
C THR A 173 -16.94 -5.82 -45.97
N GLU A 174 -18.20 -5.95 -46.40
CA GLU A 174 -18.86 -7.24 -46.53
C GLU A 174 -18.17 -8.09 -47.60
N VAL A 175 -18.09 -9.41 -47.34
CA VAL A 175 -17.51 -10.39 -48.26
C VAL A 175 -18.42 -11.61 -48.31
N THR A 176 -18.66 -12.15 -49.51
CA THR A 176 -19.59 -13.27 -49.74
C THR A 176 -19.01 -14.59 -49.23
N GLY A 177 -19.06 -14.80 -47.91
CA GLY A 177 -18.68 -16.06 -47.28
C GLY A 177 -19.74 -17.14 -47.51
N ARG A 178 -19.36 -18.26 -48.13
CA ARG A 178 -20.16 -19.49 -48.08
C ARG A 178 -19.78 -20.32 -46.86
N VAL A 179 -20.75 -20.65 -46.01
CA VAL A 179 -20.57 -21.73 -45.03
C VAL A 179 -20.53 -23.03 -45.82
N LEU A 180 -19.33 -23.59 -46.01
CA LEU A 180 -19.21 -24.93 -46.57
C LEU A 180 -19.94 -25.92 -45.65
N PRO A 181 -20.67 -26.92 -46.18
CA PRO A 181 -21.31 -27.92 -45.36
C PRO A 181 -20.25 -28.57 -44.46
N ALA A 182 -20.51 -28.62 -43.16
CA ALA A 182 -19.55 -29.13 -42.19
C ALA A 182 -19.10 -30.54 -42.62
N PRO A 183 -17.78 -30.81 -42.75
CA PRO A 183 -17.31 -32.05 -43.32
C PRO A 183 -17.85 -33.21 -42.50
N ILE A 184 -18.55 -34.13 -43.18
CA ILE A 184 -19.18 -35.28 -42.57
C ILE A 184 -18.07 -36.17 -42.01
N LEU A 185 -17.88 -36.13 -40.70
CA LEU A 185 -16.80 -36.85 -40.02
C LEU A 185 -17.16 -38.32 -39.97
N GLN A 186 -16.58 -39.09 -40.89
CA GLN A 186 -16.65 -40.54 -40.84
C GLN A 186 -15.70 -41.06 -39.75
N TYR A 187 -16.24 -41.89 -38.89
CA TYR A 187 -15.56 -42.63 -37.84
C TYR A 187 -15.27 -44.07 -38.27
N GLY A 188 -14.48 -44.75 -37.47
CA GLY A 188 -14.03 -46.12 -37.72
C GLY A 188 -15.05 -47.15 -37.24
N GLY A 189 -14.56 -48.38 -37.08
CA GLY A 189 -15.38 -49.54 -36.74
C GLY A 189 -16.23 -50.04 -37.90
N ARG A 190 -16.88 -51.19 -37.71
CA ARG A 190 -17.57 -51.94 -38.78
C ARG A 190 -18.65 -51.14 -39.52
N ASN A 191 -19.35 -50.26 -38.80
CA ASN A 191 -20.47 -49.49 -39.35
C ASN A 191 -20.06 -48.07 -39.81
N ARG A 192 -18.76 -47.73 -39.78
CA ARG A 192 -18.18 -46.42 -40.14
C ARG A 192 -19.06 -45.22 -39.75
N ALA A 193 -19.35 -45.10 -38.45
CA ALA A 193 -20.34 -44.16 -37.94
C ALA A 193 -20.09 -42.72 -38.40
N ILE A 194 -21.14 -41.92 -38.58
CA ILE A 194 -21.04 -40.54 -39.06
C ILE A 194 -21.36 -39.55 -37.94
N ALA A 195 -20.63 -38.44 -37.89
CA ALA A 195 -21.06 -37.24 -37.18
C ALA A 195 -20.99 -36.01 -38.09
N THR A 196 -22.00 -35.16 -38.03
CA THR A 196 -21.98 -33.82 -38.62
C THR A 196 -21.61 -32.82 -37.53
N PRO A 197 -20.47 -32.10 -37.63
CA PRO A 197 -20.11 -31.07 -36.64
C PRO A 197 -21.16 -29.97 -36.53
N ASN A 198 -21.56 -29.63 -35.30
CA ASN A 198 -22.43 -28.48 -35.03
C ASN A 198 -21.59 -27.37 -34.39
N GLN A 199 -21.53 -26.19 -35.03
CA GLN A 199 -20.67 -25.08 -34.62
C GLN A 199 -19.19 -25.47 -34.39
N GLY A 200 -18.68 -26.46 -35.15
CA GLY A 200 -17.32 -26.98 -35.00
C GLY A 200 -17.12 -27.93 -33.80
N VAL A 201 -18.19 -28.30 -33.10
CA VAL A 201 -18.18 -29.28 -32.00
C VAL A 201 -18.85 -30.57 -32.44
N TRP A 202 -18.31 -31.71 -32.01
CA TRP A 202 -18.86 -33.04 -32.25
C TRP A 202 -18.55 -33.99 -31.09
N ASP A 203 -19.32 -35.07 -30.96
CA ASP A 203 -19.26 -35.97 -29.81
C ASP A 203 -18.73 -37.36 -30.20
N MET A 204 -17.67 -37.81 -29.53
CA MET A 204 -17.07 -39.14 -29.70
C MET A 204 -17.88 -40.27 -29.07
N ARG A 205 -18.86 -39.99 -28.17
CA ARG A 205 -19.66 -41.03 -27.52
C ARG A 205 -20.36 -41.92 -28.55
N GLY A 206 -20.22 -43.23 -28.38
CA GLY A 206 -20.74 -44.27 -29.28
C GLY A 206 -20.01 -44.40 -30.62
N LYS A 207 -18.84 -43.77 -30.82
CA LYS A 207 -18.10 -43.75 -32.09
C LYS A 207 -16.64 -44.17 -31.90
N GLN A 208 -16.04 -44.75 -32.94
CA GLN A 208 -14.68 -45.29 -32.90
C GLN A 208 -13.71 -44.45 -33.73
N PHE A 209 -12.46 -44.29 -33.32
CA PHE A 209 -11.47 -43.53 -34.11
C PHE A 209 -11.33 -44.11 -35.53
N TYR A 210 -11.25 -43.25 -36.56
CA TYR A 210 -11.27 -43.66 -37.98
C TYR A 210 -10.22 -44.73 -38.30
N ASN A 211 -8.98 -44.47 -37.89
CA ASN A 211 -7.93 -45.49 -37.74
C ASN A 211 -7.45 -45.45 -36.28
N GLY A 212 -8.13 -46.17 -35.38
CA GLY A 212 -7.66 -46.38 -34.02
C GLY A 212 -6.45 -47.31 -33.98
N ILE A 213 -5.40 -46.94 -33.24
CA ILE A 213 -4.21 -47.77 -33.08
C ILE A 213 -4.41 -48.86 -32.02
N GLU A 214 -3.78 -50.02 -32.19
CA GLU A 214 -3.78 -51.09 -31.20
C GLU A 214 -2.53 -51.00 -30.31
N ILE A 215 -2.73 -50.89 -29.00
CA ILE A 215 -1.67 -50.80 -27.99
C ILE A 215 -1.54 -52.17 -27.32
N LYS A 216 -0.44 -52.89 -27.61
CA LYS A 216 -0.17 -54.27 -27.19
C LYS A 216 0.73 -54.37 -25.98
N VAL A 217 1.72 -53.47 -25.89
CA VAL A 217 2.70 -53.44 -24.79
C VAL A 217 2.67 -52.06 -24.15
N TRP A 218 2.32 -52.01 -22.86
CA TRP A 218 2.12 -50.77 -22.12
C TRP A 218 2.36 -50.97 -20.62
N ALA A 219 2.66 -49.88 -19.90
CA ALA A 219 3.02 -49.92 -18.48
C ALA A 219 2.36 -48.80 -17.66
N ILE A 220 2.36 -48.96 -16.35
CA ILE A 220 1.91 -47.97 -15.35
C ILE A 220 3.03 -47.73 -14.33
N ALA A 221 3.34 -46.46 -14.06
CA ALA A 221 4.31 -46.04 -13.05
C ALA A 221 3.64 -45.13 -12.01
N CYS A 222 3.51 -45.60 -10.76
CA CYS A 222 2.78 -44.89 -9.72
C CYS A 222 3.73 -44.22 -8.71
N PHE A 223 3.83 -42.89 -8.78
CA PHE A 223 4.60 -42.07 -7.83
C PHE A 223 3.74 -41.58 -6.65
N ALA A 224 2.43 -41.87 -6.68
CA ALA A 224 1.56 -41.61 -5.53
C ALA A 224 1.85 -42.62 -4.40
N PRO A 225 1.91 -42.20 -3.12
CA PRO A 225 2.06 -43.13 -2.00
C PRO A 225 0.99 -44.22 -2.02
N GLN A 226 1.39 -45.46 -1.74
CA GLN A 226 0.52 -46.65 -1.73
C GLN A 226 -0.68 -46.54 -0.76
N LYS A 227 -0.62 -45.62 0.22
CA LYS A 227 -1.74 -45.24 1.09
C LYS A 227 -2.82 -44.38 0.41
N GLN A 228 -2.46 -43.57 -0.59
CA GLN A 228 -3.37 -42.71 -1.37
C GLN A 228 -3.93 -43.44 -2.60
N CYS A 229 -3.06 -44.12 -3.35
CA CYS A 229 -3.44 -44.91 -4.51
C CYS A 229 -3.11 -46.38 -4.22
N ARG A 230 -4.14 -47.21 -3.99
CA ARG A 230 -3.99 -48.65 -3.71
C ARG A 230 -3.98 -49.46 -5.02
N GLU A 231 -3.47 -50.68 -4.97
CA GLU A 231 -3.37 -51.57 -6.14
C GLU A 231 -4.73 -51.93 -6.74
N GLU A 232 -5.77 -52.05 -5.91
CA GLU A 232 -7.17 -52.19 -6.35
C GLU A 232 -7.65 -50.99 -7.19
N VAL A 233 -7.22 -49.77 -6.82
CA VAL A 233 -7.57 -48.53 -7.54
C VAL A 233 -6.81 -48.46 -8.86
N LEU A 234 -5.54 -48.86 -8.88
CA LEU A 234 -4.74 -49.00 -10.10
C LEU A 234 -5.38 -50.02 -11.04
N LYS A 235 -5.79 -51.19 -10.54
CA LYS A 235 -6.48 -52.24 -11.32
C LYS A 235 -7.81 -51.75 -11.89
N ASN A 236 -8.66 -51.12 -11.07
CA ASN A 236 -9.94 -50.57 -11.54
C ASN A 236 -9.77 -49.48 -12.61
N PHE A 237 -8.79 -48.58 -12.45
CA PHE A 237 -8.42 -47.60 -13.48
C PHE A 237 -7.94 -48.28 -14.78
N THR A 238 -7.10 -49.31 -14.64
CA THR A 238 -6.54 -50.11 -15.74
C THR A 238 -7.66 -50.76 -16.56
N ASP A 239 -8.55 -51.50 -15.91
CA ASP A 239 -9.63 -52.21 -16.61
C ASP A 239 -10.71 -51.27 -17.17
N GLN A 240 -11.01 -50.14 -16.51
CA GLN A 240 -11.88 -49.09 -17.10
C GLN A 240 -11.26 -48.44 -18.33
N LEU A 241 -9.97 -48.08 -18.28
CA LEU A 241 -9.27 -47.47 -19.42
C LEU A 241 -9.25 -48.42 -20.61
N ARG A 242 -8.89 -49.70 -20.40
CA ARG A 242 -8.91 -50.74 -21.44
C ARG A 242 -10.28 -50.88 -22.08
N LYS A 243 -11.36 -50.89 -21.28
CA LYS A 243 -12.73 -50.93 -21.78
C LYS A 243 -13.04 -49.71 -22.66
N ILE A 244 -12.86 -48.50 -22.14
CA ILE A 244 -13.18 -47.26 -22.86
C ILE A 244 -12.36 -47.14 -24.16
N SER A 245 -11.08 -47.49 -24.13
CA SER A 245 -10.22 -47.45 -25.32
C SER A 245 -10.62 -48.50 -26.36
N LYS A 246 -11.01 -49.72 -25.95
CA LYS A 246 -11.59 -50.73 -26.84
C LYS A 246 -12.93 -50.28 -27.43
N ASP A 247 -13.82 -49.72 -26.62
CA ASP A 247 -15.13 -49.22 -27.05
C ASP A 247 -14.98 -48.07 -28.07
N ALA A 248 -13.96 -47.22 -27.89
CA ALA A 248 -13.55 -46.16 -28.83
C ALA A 248 -12.70 -46.65 -30.04
N GLY A 249 -12.48 -47.96 -30.19
CA GLY A 249 -11.77 -48.54 -31.34
C GLY A 249 -10.24 -48.38 -31.33
N MET A 250 -9.64 -47.98 -30.21
CA MET A 250 -8.19 -47.93 -29.98
C MET A 250 -7.83 -48.98 -28.91
N PRO A 251 -7.92 -50.29 -29.20
CA PRO A 251 -7.85 -51.32 -28.17
C PRO A 251 -6.50 -51.36 -27.45
N ILE A 252 -6.56 -51.32 -26.11
CA ILE A 252 -5.41 -51.54 -25.22
C ILE A 252 -5.48 -53.00 -24.74
N GLN A 253 -4.62 -53.84 -25.32
CA GLN A 253 -4.57 -55.27 -25.09
C GLN A 253 -3.78 -55.62 -23.83
N GLY A 254 -4.04 -56.83 -23.29
CA GLY A 254 -3.36 -57.34 -22.10
C GLY A 254 -3.59 -56.52 -20.82
N GLN A 255 -3.03 -57.00 -19.70
CA GLN A 255 -2.76 -56.14 -18.54
C GLN A 255 -1.40 -55.43 -18.77
N PRO A 256 -1.13 -54.29 -18.11
CA PRO A 256 0.13 -53.58 -18.30
C PRO A 256 1.31 -54.47 -17.90
N CYS A 257 2.35 -54.54 -18.74
CA CYS A 257 3.51 -55.41 -18.55
C CYS A 257 4.36 -55.05 -17.33
N PHE A 258 4.13 -53.85 -16.77
CA PHE A 258 4.71 -53.38 -15.52
C PHE A 258 3.71 -52.44 -14.85
N CYS A 259 3.46 -52.65 -13.56
CA CYS A 259 2.68 -51.76 -12.71
C CYS A 259 3.29 -51.76 -11.31
N LYS A 260 4.06 -50.72 -10.95
CA LYS A 260 4.73 -50.61 -9.64
C LYS A 260 4.74 -49.19 -9.09
N TYR A 261 4.92 -49.10 -7.78
CA TYR A 261 5.18 -47.85 -7.06
C TYR A 261 6.63 -47.40 -7.24
N ALA A 262 6.82 -46.10 -7.34
CA ALA A 262 8.10 -45.45 -7.60
C ALA A 262 8.51 -44.57 -6.40
N GLN A 263 9.74 -44.74 -5.91
CA GLN A 263 10.23 -44.10 -4.69
C GLN A 263 10.78 -42.69 -4.98
N GLY A 264 9.88 -41.76 -5.34
CA GLY A 264 10.23 -40.36 -5.58
C GLY A 264 10.92 -40.09 -6.92
N ALA A 265 11.35 -38.84 -7.11
CA ALA A 265 11.78 -38.31 -8.41
C ALA A 265 13.02 -39.01 -9.00
N ASP A 266 13.98 -39.40 -8.16
CA ASP A 266 15.23 -40.02 -8.61
C ASP A 266 15.02 -41.42 -9.19
N SER A 267 13.87 -42.05 -8.89
CA SER A 267 13.50 -43.36 -9.45
C SER A 267 12.90 -43.30 -10.87
N VAL A 268 12.61 -42.10 -11.41
CA VAL A 268 11.98 -41.94 -12.74
C VAL A 268 12.86 -42.49 -13.87
N GLU A 269 14.10 -42.00 -14.02
CA GLU A 269 14.97 -42.40 -15.13
C GLU A 269 15.37 -43.89 -15.07
N PRO A 270 15.79 -44.46 -13.92
CA PRO A 270 16.06 -45.90 -13.80
C PRO A 270 14.84 -46.75 -14.16
N MET A 271 13.64 -46.36 -13.71
CA MET A 271 12.41 -47.08 -14.02
C MET A 271 12.05 -47.02 -15.50
N PHE A 272 12.17 -45.86 -16.15
CA PHE A 272 11.88 -45.71 -17.58
C PHE A 272 12.93 -46.39 -18.47
N ARG A 273 14.21 -46.41 -18.07
CA ARG A 273 15.27 -47.17 -18.74
C ARG A 273 15.05 -48.67 -18.60
N HIS A 274 14.70 -49.16 -17.41
CA HIS A 274 14.32 -50.56 -17.19
C HIS A 274 13.10 -50.94 -18.04
N LEU A 275 12.02 -50.15 -17.99
CA LEU A 275 10.82 -50.34 -18.80
C LEU A 275 11.13 -50.50 -20.30
N LYS A 276 11.89 -49.56 -20.87
CA LYS A 276 12.25 -49.57 -22.30
C LYS A 276 13.15 -50.75 -22.69
N ASN A 277 14.07 -51.15 -21.82
CA ASN A 277 15.05 -52.21 -22.11
C ASN A 277 14.49 -53.61 -21.87
N THR A 278 13.56 -53.78 -20.93
CA THR A 278 12.96 -55.08 -20.58
C THR A 278 11.74 -55.40 -21.44
N TYR A 279 10.94 -54.41 -21.84
CA TYR A 279 9.72 -54.62 -22.63
C TYR A 279 9.90 -54.10 -24.06
N SER A 280 10.46 -54.95 -24.93
CA SER A 280 10.63 -54.65 -26.35
C SER A 280 9.28 -54.33 -26.99
N GLY A 281 9.21 -53.19 -27.69
CA GLY A 281 7.96 -52.71 -28.30
C GLY A 281 6.99 -52.00 -27.35
N LEU A 282 7.41 -51.57 -26.15
CA LEU A 282 6.60 -50.74 -25.24
C LEU A 282 6.09 -49.46 -25.92
N GLN A 283 4.77 -49.39 -26.15
CA GLN A 283 4.08 -48.31 -26.89
C GLN A 283 3.58 -47.17 -25.99
N LEU A 284 3.24 -47.44 -24.73
CA LEU A 284 2.64 -46.46 -23.82
C LEU A 284 3.09 -46.66 -22.37
N ILE A 285 3.34 -45.56 -21.64
CA ILE A 285 3.56 -45.56 -20.19
C ILE A 285 2.61 -44.53 -19.58
N ILE A 286 1.80 -44.96 -18.59
CA ILE A 286 0.88 -44.09 -17.87
C ILE A 286 1.46 -43.76 -16.49
N VAL A 287 1.61 -42.48 -16.19
CA VAL A 287 2.24 -42.00 -14.94
C VAL A 287 1.17 -41.45 -14.00
N ILE A 288 1.16 -41.94 -12.77
CA ILE A 288 0.19 -41.56 -11.73
C ILE A 288 0.94 -40.84 -10.60
N LEU A 289 0.55 -39.59 -10.31
CA LEU A 289 1.26 -38.69 -9.39
C LEU A 289 0.43 -38.39 -8.12
N PRO A 290 1.06 -38.06 -6.98
CA PRO A 290 0.34 -37.69 -5.75
C PRO A 290 -0.24 -36.29 -5.78
N GLY A 291 -1.43 -36.14 -5.19
CA GLY A 291 -1.95 -34.85 -4.72
C GLY A 291 -1.57 -34.61 -3.25
N LYS A 292 -1.17 -33.41 -2.81
CA LYS A 292 -0.96 -32.15 -3.54
C LYS A 292 0.52 -31.75 -3.47
N THR A 293 1.29 -32.01 -4.53
CA THR A 293 2.53 -31.25 -4.78
C THR A 293 2.20 -30.16 -5.81
N PRO A 294 2.48 -28.87 -5.56
CA PRO A 294 2.37 -27.86 -6.60
C PRO A 294 3.39 -28.18 -7.69
N VAL A 295 2.92 -28.52 -8.88
CA VAL A 295 3.78 -28.66 -10.06
C VAL A 295 4.32 -27.27 -10.37
N TYR A 296 5.60 -27.06 -10.12
CA TYR A 296 6.33 -25.86 -10.56
C TYR A 296 6.97 -26.15 -11.92
N GLY A 297 6.13 -26.31 -12.95
CA GLY A 297 6.58 -26.30 -14.33
C GLY A 297 6.81 -24.88 -14.86
N PRO A 298 7.12 -24.77 -16.17
CA PRO A 298 7.07 -23.50 -16.88
C PRO A 298 6.05 -23.51 -18.05
N VAL A 299 4.76 -23.28 -17.79
CA VAL A 299 3.76 -22.74 -18.75
C VAL A 299 4.25 -21.34 -19.14
N GLY A 300 4.30 -20.93 -20.42
CA GLY A 300 3.65 -21.54 -21.58
C GLY A 300 2.25 -21.00 -21.90
N ALA A 301 1.90 -19.83 -21.38
CA ALA A 301 0.74 -18.96 -21.70
C ALA A 301 -0.71 -19.40 -21.29
N GLN A 302 -1.38 -18.58 -20.43
CA GLN A 302 -2.81 -18.50 -19.94
C GLN A 302 -3.01 -17.09 -19.22
N PRO A 303 -4.07 -16.57 -18.53
CA PRO A 303 -4.54 -15.11 -18.50
C PRO A 303 -3.97 -13.91 -17.66
N LEU A 304 -3.67 -12.74 -18.29
CA LEU A 304 -3.26 -11.46 -17.63
C LEU A 304 -4.35 -10.89 -16.70
N LEU A 305 -3.99 -10.46 -15.48
CA LEU A 305 -4.91 -9.68 -14.64
C LEU A 305 -4.94 -8.21 -15.09
N MET A 306 -5.82 -7.92 -16.05
CA MET A 306 -6.13 -6.55 -16.48
C MET A 306 -7.20 -5.92 -15.56
N VAL A 307 -7.02 -4.65 -15.24
CA VAL A 307 -8.04 -3.80 -14.62
C VAL A 307 -9.21 -3.64 -15.62
N PRO A 308 -10.48 -3.74 -15.20
CA PRO A 308 -11.60 -3.59 -16.10
C PRO A 308 -11.64 -2.20 -16.73
N ARG A 309 -11.94 -2.16 -18.03
CA ARG A 309 -12.29 -0.92 -18.72
C ARG A 309 -13.58 -0.35 -18.12
N ARG A 310 -13.73 0.97 -18.15
CA ARG A 310 -14.99 1.66 -17.82
C ARG A 310 -16.13 1.07 -18.69
N PRO A 311 -17.20 0.51 -18.09
CA PRO A 311 -18.29 -0.13 -18.85
C PRO A 311 -19.23 0.89 -19.51
N GLY A 312 -19.24 2.12 -18.99
CA GLY A 312 -20.02 3.25 -19.46
C GLY A 312 -19.90 4.41 -18.47
N TYR A 313 -20.64 5.49 -18.71
CA TYR A 313 -20.79 6.59 -17.77
C TYR A 313 -22.16 6.49 -17.11
N GLY A 314 -22.25 6.91 -15.84
CA GLY A 314 -23.52 6.98 -15.16
C GLY A 314 -24.39 8.13 -15.68
N THR A 315 -25.69 7.91 -15.65
CA THR A 315 -26.77 8.77 -16.14
C THR A 315 -27.70 9.19 -15.00
N MET A 316 -27.76 8.43 -13.91
CA MET A 316 -28.66 8.69 -12.78
C MET A 316 -28.22 9.90 -11.95
N GLY A 317 -29.21 10.63 -11.43
CA GLY A 317 -29.02 11.76 -10.52
C GLY A 317 -29.08 13.13 -11.20
N LYS A 318 -29.42 14.17 -10.43
CA LYS A 318 -29.56 15.54 -10.94
C LYS A 318 -28.18 16.09 -11.36
N PRO A 319 -27.98 16.62 -12.57
CA PRO A 319 -26.74 17.29 -12.95
C PRO A 319 -26.39 18.45 -12.01
N ILE A 320 -25.10 18.66 -11.75
CA ILE A 320 -24.54 19.75 -10.94
C ILE A 320 -23.23 20.24 -11.56
N LYS A 321 -23.07 21.56 -11.71
CA LYS A 321 -21.82 22.17 -12.22
C LYS A 321 -20.78 22.27 -11.11
N LEU A 322 -19.62 21.69 -11.35
CA LEU A 322 -18.53 21.60 -10.38
C LEU A 322 -17.24 22.22 -10.91
N LEU A 323 -16.41 22.66 -9.97
CA LEU A 323 -15.01 23.00 -10.18
C LEU A 323 -14.15 21.98 -9.44
N ALA A 324 -13.16 21.41 -10.13
CA ALA A 324 -12.17 20.51 -9.55
C ALA A 324 -10.82 21.22 -9.38
N ASN A 325 -10.08 20.91 -8.33
CA ASN A 325 -8.72 21.42 -8.13
C ASN A 325 -7.66 20.72 -9.02
N CYS A 326 -8.05 20.42 -10.25
CA CYS A 326 -7.25 19.88 -11.33
C CYS A 326 -7.09 20.97 -12.38
N PHE A 327 -5.85 21.27 -12.74
CA PHE A 327 -5.48 22.34 -13.67
C PHE A 327 -4.94 21.69 -14.95
N GLN A 328 -5.44 22.10 -16.11
CA GLN A 328 -5.09 21.44 -17.37
C GLN A 328 -3.62 21.68 -17.72
N VAL A 329 -2.88 20.61 -18.04
CA VAL A 329 -1.51 20.68 -18.57
C VAL A 329 -1.54 20.33 -20.06
N GLU A 330 -1.13 21.28 -20.89
CA GLU A 330 -0.88 21.08 -22.32
C GLU A 330 0.60 20.73 -22.50
N ILE A 331 0.87 19.65 -23.25
CA ILE A 331 2.18 18.98 -23.34
C ILE A 331 2.53 18.81 -24.83
N PRO A 332 3.76 19.15 -25.26
CA PRO A 332 4.19 18.96 -26.65
C PRO A 332 4.27 17.48 -27.04
N LYS A 333 3.95 17.16 -28.31
CA LYS A 333 4.02 15.80 -28.88
C LYS A 333 5.46 15.39 -29.26
N ILE A 334 6.42 15.57 -28.33
CA ILE A 334 7.85 15.30 -28.53
C ILE A 334 8.32 14.08 -27.72
N ASP A 335 9.55 13.63 -28.00
CA ASP A 335 10.26 12.69 -27.14
C ASP A 335 11.32 13.43 -26.30
N VAL A 336 11.35 13.20 -24.99
CA VAL A 336 12.36 13.77 -24.08
C VAL A 336 13.45 12.78 -23.73
N TYR A 337 14.62 13.27 -23.34
CA TYR A 337 15.82 12.44 -23.16
C TYR A 337 16.07 12.14 -21.68
N LEU A 338 15.99 10.86 -21.29
CA LEU A 338 16.26 10.40 -19.93
C LEU A 338 17.75 10.05 -19.74
N TYR A 339 18.32 10.58 -18.67
CA TYR A 339 19.68 10.30 -18.20
C TYR A 339 19.64 9.73 -16.76
N GLU A 340 20.50 8.75 -16.48
CA GLU A 340 20.80 8.28 -15.13
C GLU A 340 21.96 9.12 -14.57
N VAL A 341 21.75 9.67 -13.37
CA VAL A 341 22.74 10.42 -12.60
C VAL A 341 23.13 9.60 -11.36
N ASP A 342 24.42 9.29 -11.19
CA ASP A 342 24.98 8.62 -10.02
C ASP A 342 25.90 9.58 -9.27
N ILE A 343 25.49 10.04 -8.08
CA ILE A 343 26.26 10.96 -7.23
C ILE A 343 26.97 10.15 -6.14
N LYS A 344 28.29 10.32 -6.01
CA LYS A 344 29.08 9.84 -4.88
C LYS A 344 29.49 11.03 -4.00
N PRO A 345 29.35 10.98 -2.65
CA PRO A 345 28.78 9.88 -1.87
C PRO A 345 27.25 9.72 -2.00
N ASP A 346 26.80 8.46 -2.10
CA ASP A 346 25.45 8.03 -2.48
C ASP A 346 24.36 8.28 -1.43
N LYS A 347 24.73 8.32 -0.15
CA LYS A 347 23.83 8.46 1.00
C LYS A 347 23.45 9.92 1.33
N CYS A 348 23.64 10.84 0.39
CA CYS A 348 23.28 12.24 0.58
C CYS A 348 21.74 12.47 0.56
N PRO A 349 21.22 13.46 1.32
CA PRO A 349 19.81 13.83 1.25
C PRO A 349 19.43 14.36 -0.13
N ARG A 350 18.19 14.10 -0.59
CA ARG A 350 17.73 14.56 -1.93
C ARG A 350 17.92 16.06 -2.20
N ARG A 351 17.87 16.91 -1.17
CA ARG A 351 18.17 18.35 -1.29
C ARG A 351 19.63 18.59 -1.67
N VAL A 352 20.57 17.95 -0.99
CA VAL A 352 22.01 17.99 -1.34
C VAL A 352 22.23 17.44 -2.75
N ASN A 353 21.53 16.38 -3.14
CA ASN A 353 21.62 15.85 -4.51
C ASN A 353 21.15 16.86 -5.57
N ARG A 354 20.18 17.73 -5.25
CA ARG A 354 19.73 18.83 -6.12
C ARG A 354 20.75 19.96 -6.16
N GLU A 355 21.26 20.38 -5.00
CA GLU A 355 22.33 21.38 -4.87
C GLU A 355 23.58 20.97 -5.67
N VAL A 356 23.96 19.68 -5.66
CA VAL A 356 25.04 19.12 -6.50
C VAL A 356 24.70 19.21 -8.00
N VAL A 357 23.48 18.84 -8.41
CA VAL A 357 23.11 18.85 -9.84
C VAL A 357 22.96 20.26 -10.39
N ASP A 358 22.46 21.21 -9.61
CA ASP A 358 22.39 22.63 -9.99
C ASP A 358 23.78 23.23 -10.18
N SER A 359 24.68 23.04 -9.20
CA SER A 359 26.10 23.44 -9.31
C SER A 359 26.80 22.81 -10.51
N MET A 360 26.54 21.52 -10.79
CA MET A 360 27.07 20.81 -11.96
C MET A 360 26.58 21.43 -13.28
N VAL A 361 25.30 21.81 -13.37
CA VAL A 361 24.71 22.41 -14.58
C VAL A 361 25.28 23.80 -14.84
N GLN A 362 25.51 24.58 -13.78
CA GLN A 362 26.13 25.90 -13.86
C GLN A 362 27.62 25.79 -14.26
N HIS A 363 28.38 24.91 -13.61
CA HIS A 363 29.83 24.79 -13.84
C HIS A 363 30.18 24.17 -15.20
N PHE A 364 29.44 23.14 -15.63
CA PHE A 364 29.64 22.47 -16.92
C PHE A 364 28.70 23.00 -18.02
N LYS A 365 28.23 24.26 -17.90
CA LYS A 365 27.31 24.87 -18.87
C LYS A 365 27.86 24.81 -20.29
N VAL A 366 29.07 25.35 -20.52
CA VAL A 366 29.67 25.46 -21.86
C VAL A 366 29.95 24.09 -22.50
N THR A 367 30.36 23.11 -21.71
CA THR A 367 30.85 21.81 -22.23
C THR A 367 29.78 20.75 -22.41
N ILE A 368 28.67 20.81 -21.66
CA ILE A 368 27.65 19.74 -21.66
C ILE A 368 26.23 20.28 -21.85
N PHE A 369 25.81 21.27 -21.06
CA PHE A 369 24.40 21.65 -21.01
C PHE A 369 24.01 22.65 -22.11
N GLY A 370 24.91 23.54 -22.51
CA GLY A 370 24.57 24.73 -23.29
C GLY A 370 23.53 25.55 -22.53
N ASP A 371 22.51 26.05 -23.23
CA ASP A 371 21.38 26.77 -22.62
C ASP A 371 20.23 25.88 -22.16
N ARG A 372 20.35 24.55 -22.30
CA ARG A 372 19.33 23.58 -21.87
C ARG A 372 19.15 23.60 -20.35
N ARG A 373 17.91 23.43 -19.89
CA ARG A 373 17.55 23.47 -18.46
C ARG A 373 17.10 22.08 -17.96
N PRO A 374 18.03 21.18 -17.62
CA PRO A 374 17.70 19.81 -17.22
C PRO A 374 16.88 19.76 -15.93
N VAL A 375 15.87 18.89 -15.88
CA VAL A 375 15.05 18.66 -14.68
C VAL A 375 15.40 17.34 -14.01
N TYR A 376 15.61 17.38 -12.70
CA TYR A 376 16.07 16.26 -11.89
C TYR A 376 15.07 15.86 -10.79
N ASP A 377 14.98 14.56 -10.48
CA ASP A 377 14.12 13.96 -9.44
C ASP A 377 14.71 14.04 -8.00
N GLY A 378 15.98 14.42 -7.87
CA GLY A 378 16.72 14.46 -6.60
C GLY A 378 17.26 13.10 -6.14
N LYS A 379 17.34 12.12 -7.04
CA LYS A 379 17.80 10.75 -6.80
C LYS A 379 18.72 10.22 -7.91
N ARG A 380 18.21 10.11 -9.14
CA ARG A 380 18.86 9.49 -10.31
C ARG A 380 18.29 9.91 -11.66
N SER A 381 17.02 10.31 -11.76
CA SER A 381 16.38 10.57 -13.05
C SER A 381 16.53 12.04 -13.44
N LEU A 382 17.31 12.32 -14.48
CA LEU A 382 17.46 13.64 -15.08
C LEU A 382 16.88 13.61 -16.51
N TYR A 383 16.15 14.65 -16.89
CA TYR A 383 15.52 14.77 -18.21
C TYR A 383 15.95 16.08 -18.88
N THR A 384 16.06 16.08 -20.21
CA THR A 384 16.18 17.29 -21.04
C THR A 384 15.20 17.25 -22.22
N ALA A 385 14.76 18.42 -22.67
CA ALA A 385 13.95 18.55 -23.89
C ALA A 385 14.80 18.22 -25.13
N ASN A 386 16.03 18.74 -25.18
CA ASN A 386 17.00 18.50 -26.26
C ASN A 386 18.15 17.59 -25.80
N PRO A 387 18.78 16.80 -26.70
CA PRO A 387 19.85 15.88 -26.32
C PRO A 387 21.10 16.62 -25.81
N LEU A 388 21.69 16.09 -24.74
CA LEU A 388 23.04 16.44 -24.26
C LEU A 388 24.11 15.69 -25.09
N PRO A 389 25.33 16.22 -25.23
CA PRO A 389 26.47 15.58 -25.89
C PRO A 389 27.10 14.48 -24.99
N VAL A 390 26.26 13.59 -24.45
CA VAL A 390 26.64 12.56 -23.47
C VAL A 390 26.28 11.18 -24.02
N ALA A 391 27.30 10.42 -24.42
CA ALA A 391 27.15 9.07 -24.95
C ALA A 391 26.60 8.06 -23.92
N THR A 392 26.17 6.89 -24.38
CA THR A 392 25.66 5.79 -23.52
C THR A 392 26.69 5.20 -22.55
N THR A 393 27.98 5.46 -22.76
CA THR A 393 29.06 5.16 -21.80
C THR A 393 29.01 6.06 -20.57
N GLY A 394 28.49 7.28 -20.75
CA GLY A 394 28.44 8.36 -19.77
C GLY A 394 29.68 9.25 -19.75
N VAL A 395 29.54 10.34 -19.00
CA VAL A 395 30.61 11.28 -18.63
C VAL A 395 30.64 11.38 -17.10
N ASP A 396 31.83 11.36 -16.54
CA ASP A 396 32.05 11.58 -15.11
C ASP A 396 32.55 13.02 -14.89
N LEU A 397 32.01 13.67 -13.86
CA LEU A 397 32.24 15.07 -13.51
C LEU A 397 32.61 15.18 -12.03
N ASP A 398 33.58 16.04 -11.74
CA ASP A 398 33.91 16.46 -10.38
C ASP A 398 33.19 17.77 -10.08
N VAL A 399 32.41 17.80 -9.00
CA VAL A 399 31.52 18.92 -8.64
C VAL A 399 31.75 19.28 -7.19
N THR A 400 32.23 20.48 -6.91
CA THR A 400 32.52 20.93 -5.54
C THR A 400 31.41 21.84 -5.03
N LEU A 401 30.82 21.47 -3.89
CA LEU A 401 29.94 22.38 -3.14
C LEU A 401 30.71 23.01 -1.96
N PRO A 402 30.45 24.30 -1.64
CA PRO A 402 30.96 24.89 -0.40
C PRO A 402 30.39 24.16 0.82
N GLY A 403 31.24 23.86 1.81
CA GLY A 403 30.86 23.15 3.02
C GLY A 403 30.80 24.01 4.28
N GLU A 404 30.05 23.53 5.29
CA GLU A 404 29.95 24.18 6.60
C GLU A 404 31.34 24.28 7.27
N GLY A 405 31.86 25.50 7.41
CA GLY A 405 33.18 25.76 8.01
C GLY A 405 34.35 25.79 7.04
N GLY A 406 34.15 26.27 5.80
CA GLY A 406 35.25 26.57 4.86
C GLY A 406 35.98 25.34 4.32
N LYS A 407 35.40 24.15 4.45
CA LYS A 407 35.92 22.91 3.83
C LYS A 407 35.03 22.49 2.68
N ASP A 408 35.60 22.53 1.48
CA ASP A 408 34.94 22.10 0.27
C ASP A 408 34.48 20.64 0.31
N ARG A 409 33.35 20.39 -0.35
CA ARG A 409 32.71 19.08 -0.43
C ARG A 409 32.77 18.61 -1.89
N PRO A 410 33.83 17.88 -2.29
CA PRO A 410 33.90 17.29 -3.61
C PRO A 410 32.88 16.15 -3.75
N PHE A 411 32.11 16.20 -4.82
CA PHE A 411 31.21 15.15 -5.28
C PHE A 411 31.69 14.62 -6.62
N LYS A 412 31.48 13.32 -6.83
CA LYS A 412 31.87 12.63 -8.05
C LYS A 412 30.60 12.13 -8.73
N VAL A 413 30.22 12.75 -9.84
CA VAL A 413 28.91 12.61 -10.48
C VAL A 413 29.04 11.98 -11.87
N SER A 414 28.30 10.90 -12.13
CA SER A 414 28.28 10.23 -13.44
C SER A 414 26.95 10.49 -14.13
N ILE A 415 26.94 11.00 -15.37
CA ILE A 415 25.74 11.17 -16.21
C ILE A 415 25.78 10.18 -17.36
N LYS A 416 24.74 9.37 -17.55
CA LYS A 416 24.63 8.35 -18.61
C LYS A 416 23.29 8.45 -19.33
N PHE A 417 23.27 8.52 -20.67
CA PHE A 417 22.02 8.43 -21.43
C PHE A 417 21.36 7.05 -21.26
N VAL A 418 20.04 7.00 -21.09
CA VAL A 418 19.27 5.77 -20.82
C VAL A 418 18.32 5.47 -21.97
N SER A 419 17.40 6.39 -22.28
CA SER A 419 16.33 6.19 -23.25
C SER A 419 15.69 7.52 -23.67
N ARG A 420 14.99 7.52 -24.80
CA ARG A 420 13.97 8.53 -25.10
C ARG A 420 12.67 8.14 -24.38
N VAL A 421 11.89 9.11 -23.93
CA VAL A 421 10.58 8.94 -23.29
C VAL A 421 9.57 9.73 -24.11
N SER A 422 8.61 9.04 -24.73
CA SER A 422 7.70 9.66 -25.69
C SER A 422 6.47 10.26 -25.01
N TRP A 423 6.25 11.56 -25.20
CA TRP A 423 4.96 12.18 -24.91
C TRP A 423 3.96 12.05 -26.07
N HIS A 424 4.40 11.67 -27.27
CA HIS A 424 3.48 11.28 -28.35
C HIS A 424 2.63 10.08 -27.94
N LEU A 425 3.25 8.99 -27.47
CA LEU A 425 2.56 7.80 -26.96
C LEU A 425 1.67 8.12 -25.75
N LEU A 426 2.04 9.10 -24.91
CA LEU A 426 1.18 9.54 -23.81
C LEU A 426 -0.12 10.17 -24.32
N HIS A 427 -0.07 10.99 -25.36
CA HIS A 427 -1.26 11.57 -26.00
C HIS A 427 -2.16 10.51 -26.64
N GLU A 428 -1.60 9.48 -27.28
CA GLU A 428 -2.41 8.38 -27.82
C GLU A 428 -3.16 7.61 -26.73
N VAL A 429 -2.51 7.32 -25.60
CA VAL A 429 -3.10 6.62 -24.46
C VAL A 429 -4.16 7.48 -23.76
N LEU A 430 -3.96 8.79 -23.64
CA LEU A 430 -4.95 9.75 -23.10
C LEU A 430 -6.18 9.91 -24.01
N THR A 431 -6.01 9.75 -25.32
CA THR A 431 -7.08 9.82 -26.32
C THR A 431 -7.68 8.46 -26.68
N GLY A 432 -7.21 7.38 -26.05
CA GLY A 432 -7.68 6.00 -26.28
C GLY A 432 -7.34 5.42 -27.66
N ARG A 433 -6.52 6.12 -28.46
CA ARG A 433 -6.16 5.71 -29.84
C ARG A 433 -5.27 4.46 -29.87
N THR A 434 -4.42 4.27 -28.86
CA THR A 434 -3.68 3.02 -28.65
C THR A 434 -4.04 2.37 -27.32
N LEU A 435 -4.01 1.04 -27.29
CA LEU A 435 -4.02 0.30 -26.05
C LEU A 435 -2.73 0.61 -25.29
N PRO A 436 -2.78 0.92 -23.97
CA PRO A 436 -1.57 0.97 -23.17
C PRO A 436 -0.84 -0.37 -23.26
N GLU A 437 0.48 -0.35 -23.46
CA GLU A 437 1.27 -1.58 -23.31
C GLU A 437 0.95 -2.25 -21.96
N PRO A 438 0.87 -3.60 -21.90
CA PRO A 438 0.84 -4.30 -20.64
C PRO A 438 2.06 -3.89 -19.82
N LEU A 439 1.82 -3.11 -18.75
CA LEU A 439 2.86 -2.42 -17.97
C LEU A 439 3.88 -3.44 -17.45
N GLU A 440 5.00 -3.56 -18.18
CA GLU A 440 6.12 -4.42 -17.83
C GLU A 440 6.63 -3.97 -16.45
N LEU A 441 6.41 -4.78 -15.42
CA LEU A 441 6.83 -4.48 -14.03
C LEU A 441 8.36 -4.30 -13.92
N ASP A 442 9.11 -4.79 -14.91
CA ASP A 442 10.55 -4.62 -15.06
C ASP A 442 10.95 -3.22 -15.61
N LYS A 443 10.07 -2.50 -16.33
CA LYS A 443 10.38 -1.17 -16.88
C LYS A 443 10.49 -0.14 -15.73
N PRO A 444 11.58 0.64 -15.62
CA PRO A 444 11.73 1.60 -14.52
C PRO A 444 10.67 2.71 -14.57
N ILE A 445 10.18 3.16 -13.42
CA ILE A 445 9.19 4.26 -13.33
C ILE A 445 9.68 5.55 -14.03
N SER A 446 11.00 5.79 -14.10
CA SER A 446 11.59 6.91 -14.85
C SER A 446 11.38 6.85 -16.37
N THR A 447 11.05 5.68 -16.93
CA THR A 447 10.67 5.53 -18.35
C THR A 447 9.18 5.79 -18.60
N ASN A 448 8.37 5.94 -17.54
CA ASN A 448 6.95 6.26 -17.69
C ASN A 448 6.79 7.75 -18.09
N PRO A 449 6.10 8.06 -19.21
CA PRO A 449 5.90 9.44 -19.66
C PRO A 449 5.30 10.37 -18.61
N VAL A 450 4.36 9.90 -17.78
CA VAL A 450 3.73 10.69 -16.69
C VAL A 450 4.74 11.07 -15.60
N HIS A 451 5.73 10.20 -15.33
CA HIS A 451 6.77 10.50 -14.35
C HIS A 451 7.71 11.61 -14.84
N ALA A 452 7.99 11.69 -16.15
CA ALA A 452 8.75 12.81 -16.71
C ALA A 452 8.01 14.15 -16.50
N VAL A 453 6.69 14.20 -16.78
CA VAL A 453 5.83 15.39 -16.53
C VAL A 453 5.82 15.78 -15.05
N ASP A 454 5.70 14.80 -14.14
CA ASP A 454 5.71 15.02 -12.68
C ASP A 454 7.10 15.44 -12.15
N VAL A 455 8.20 15.13 -12.84
CA VAL A 455 9.54 15.64 -12.52
C VAL A 455 9.76 17.07 -13.03
N VAL A 456 9.31 17.40 -14.26
CA VAL A 456 9.38 18.77 -14.81
C VAL A 456 8.67 19.75 -13.86
N LEU A 457 7.36 19.56 -13.64
CA LEU A 457 6.54 20.50 -12.88
C LEU A 457 6.90 20.58 -11.40
N ARG A 458 7.66 19.61 -10.85
CA ARG A 458 8.17 19.64 -9.47
C ARG A 458 9.54 20.27 -9.33
N HIS A 459 10.27 20.53 -10.41
CA HIS A 459 11.71 20.78 -10.31
C HIS A 459 12.04 22.02 -9.48
N LEU A 460 11.54 23.19 -9.88
CA LEU A 460 11.71 24.46 -9.16
C LEU A 460 11.05 24.45 -7.76
N PRO A 461 9.80 23.96 -7.55
CA PRO A 461 9.23 23.78 -6.21
C PRO A 461 10.09 22.92 -5.27
N SER A 462 10.80 21.92 -5.78
CA SER A 462 11.69 21.05 -4.99
C SER A 462 13.01 21.70 -4.58
N MET A 463 13.32 22.89 -5.09
CA MET A 463 14.49 23.70 -4.72
C MET A 463 14.07 24.90 -3.86
N LYS A 464 12.98 25.58 -4.23
CA LYS A 464 12.44 26.75 -3.52
C LYS A 464 11.83 26.43 -2.15
N TYR A 465 11.17 25.27 -2.01
CA TYR A 465 10.42 24.89 -0.80
C TYR A 465 11.00 23.65 -0.11
N THR A 466 10.47 23.30 1.06
CA THR A 466 10.80 22.04 1.76
C THR A 466 9.89 20.90 1.26
N PRO A 467 10.40 19.92 0.49
CA PRO A 467 9.61 18.82 -0.06
C PRO A 467 9.29 17.75 0.99
N VAL A 468 8.01 17.39 1.12
CA VAL A 468 7.47 16.39 2.03
C VAL A 468 6.51 15.48 1.26
N GLY A 469 7.00 14.32 0.81
CA GLY A 469 6.20 13.38 0.03
C GLY A 469 5.90 13.94 -1.37
N ARG A 470 4.63 14.27 -1.63
CA ARG A 470 4.16 14.97 -2.85
C ARG A 470 3.80 16.45 -2.60
N SER A 471 4.07 16.99 -1.40
CA SER A 471 3.76 18.36 -1.01
C SER A 471 5.01 19.21 -0.75
N PHE A 472 4.87 20.53 -0.85
CA PHE A 472 5.90 21.55 -0.64
C PHE A 472 5.46 22.52 0.45
N PHE A 473 6.37 22.87 1.36
CA PHE A 473 6.09 23.73 2.53
C PHE A 473 7.15 24.83 2.68
N SER A 474 6.73 26.01 3.12
CA SER A 474 7.59 27.13 3.54
C SER A 474 7.46 27.39 5.04
N ALA A 475 8.39 28.14 5.61
CA ALA A 475 8.17 28.75 6.92
C ALA A 475 6.99 29.75 6.84
N PRO A 476 6.34 30.08 7.96
CA PRO A 476 5.39 31.19 8.02
C PRO A 476 6.11 32.54 7.82
N GLU A 477 5.50 33.45 7.06
CA GLU A 477 6.03 34.79 6.79
C GLU A 477 4.99 35.83 7.26
N GLY A 478 5.25 36.49 8.39
CA GLY A 478 4.36 37.53 8.95
C GLY A 478 3.16 37.04 9.78
N TYR A 479 3.01 35.73 9.99
CA TYR A 479 1.95 35.15 10.82
C TYR A 479 2.47 33.90 11.56
N ASP A 480 2.13 33.74 12.84
CA ASP A 480 2.67 32.63 13.65
C ASP A 480 1.58 31.68 14.16
N HIS A 481 1.87 30.38 14.13
CA HIS A 481 0.92 29.31 14.45
C HIS A 481 1.55 28.25 15.36
N PRO A 482 1.89 28.62 16.62
CA PRO A 482 2.44 27.69 17.60
C PRO A 482 1.44 26.60 17.97
N LEU A 483 1.94 25.38 18.07
CA LEU A 483 1.21 24.22 18.59
C LEU A 483 1.57 23.92 20.07
N GLY A 484 2.67 24.50 20.57
CA GLY A 484 3.29 24.15 21.86
C GLY A 484 4.07 22.84 21.79
N GLY A 485 4.95 22.57 22.76
CA GLY A 485 5.85 21.41 22.72
C GLY A 485 6.96 21.55 21.68
N GLY A 486 7.37 22.78 21.37
CA GLY A 486 8.42 23.12 20.41
C GLY A 486 8.00 23.00 18.96
N ARG A 487 6.70 23.13 18.68
CA ARG A 487 6.07 22.81 17.38
C ARG A 487 5.22 23.96 16.86
N GLU A 488 5.07 24.01 15.55
CA GLU A 488 4.36 25.05 14.80
C GLU A 488 3.69 24.45 13.54
N VAL A 489 2.75 25.18 12.92
CA VAL A 489 2.12 24.78 11.65
C VAL A 489 2.82 25.49 10.48
N TRP A 490 3.39 24.73 9.55
CA TRP A 490 3.78 25.26 8.24
C TRP A 490 2.67 25.01 7.23
N PHE A 491 2.40 26.01 6.40
CA PHE A 491 1.50 25.94 5.25
C PHE A 491 2.28 25.66 3.96
N GLY A 492 1.54 25.32 2.90
CA GLY A 492 2.11 24.89 1.64
C GLY A 492 1.06 24.26 0.73
N PHE A 493 1.51 23.48 -0.25
CA PHE A 493 0.63 22.86 -1.25
C PHE A 493 1.05 21.42 -1.55
N HIS A 494 0.06 20.56 -1.75
CA HIS A 494 0.24 19.30 -2.47
C HIS A 494 0.26 19.56 -3.97
N GLN A 495 1.09 18.81 -4.68
CA GLN A 495 1.15 18.79 -6.13
C GLN A 495 1.22 17.35 -6.63
N SER A 496 0.43 16.99 -7.65
CA SER A 496 0.65 15.76 -8.42
C SER A 496 0.05 15.82 -9.80
N VAL A 497 0.82 15.44 -10.80
CA VAL A 497 0.32 15.22 -12.16
C VAL A 497 -0.43 13.88 -12.20
N ARG A 498 -1.56 13.82 -12.92
CA ARG A 498 -2.32 12.59 -13.21
C ARG A 498 -2.78 12.57 -14.67
N PRO A 499 -2.85 11.39 -15.32
CA PRO A 499 -3.65 11.24 -16.53
C PRO A 499 -5.14 11.36 -16.18
N ALA A 500 -5.88 12.07 -17.01
CA ALA A 500 -7.33 12.13 -16.96
C ALA A 500 -7.88 12.06 -18.39
N MET A 501 -9.21 12.06 -18.55
CA MET A 501 -9.82 11.93 -19.88
C MET A 501 -9.30 13.01 -20.84
N TRP A 502 -8.75 12.55 -21.98
CA TRP A 502 -8.19 13.36 -23.07
C TRP A 502 -6.94 14.19 -22.74
N LYS A 503 -6.60 14.45 -21.46
CA LYS A 503 -5.57 15.44 -21.06
C LYS A 503 -4.83 15.06 -19.77
N MET A 504 -3.65 15.63 -19.59
CA MET A 504 -2.95 15.58 -18.29
C MET A 504 -3.48 16.67 -17.36
N MET A 505 -3.63 16.33 -16.08
CA MET A 505 -4.15 17.20 -15.03
C MET A 505 -3.14 17.39 -13.90
N LEU A 506 -2.84 18.64 -13.55
CA LEU A 506 -2.05 19.02 -12.39
C LEU A 506 -3.01 19.20 -11.20
N ASN A 507 -3.00 18.28 -10.24
CA ASN A 507 -3.81 18.41 -9.02
C ASN A 507 -3.06 19.22 -7.95
N ILE A 508 -3.65 20.34 -7.52
CA ILE A 508 -3.10 21.26 -6.51
C ILE A 508 -4.06 21.39 -5.32
N ASP A 509 -3.60 21.18 -4.09
CA ASP A 509 -4.43 21.25 -2.88
C ASP A 509 -3.64 21.88 -1.73
N VAL A 510 -4.17 22.94 -1.10
CA VAL A 510 -3.49 23.59 0.04
C VAL A 510 -3.32 22.63 1.22
N SER A 511 -2.15 22.65 1.83
CA SER A 511 -1.70 21.64 2.77
C SER A 511 -1.04 22.29 3.98
N ALA A 512 -1.14 21.63 5.13
CA ALA A 512 -0.51 22.07 6.37
C ALA A 512 0.01 20.86 7.14
N THR A 513 1.21 20.98 7.73
CA THR A 513 1.80 19.94 8.59
C THR A 513 2.56 20.58 9.74
N ALA A 514 2.67 19.86 10.85
CA ALA A 514 3.49 20.31 11.96
C ALA A 514 4.99 20.23 11.61
N PHE A 515 5.73 21.28 11.97
CA PHE A 515 7.18 21.36 11.99
C PHE A 515 7.66 21.64 13.44
N TYR A 516 8.96 21.44 13.67
CA TYR A 516 9.64 21.90 14.87
C TYR A 516 10.15 23.32 14.66
N LYS A 517 9.90 24.21 15.63
CA LYS A 517 10.34 25.60 15.60
C LYS A 517 11.87 25.69 15.49
N ALA A 518 12.37 26.67 14.75
CA ALA A 518 13.79 27.04 14.74
C ALA A 518 14.10 27.93 15.96
N GLN A 519 14.52 27.33 17.08
CA GLN A 519 14.70 28.02 18.36
C GLN A 519 15.83 27.40 19.21
N PRO A 520 16.35 28.10 20.24
CA PRO A 520 17.30 27.53 21.21
C PRO A 520 16.79 26.25 21.87
N VAL A 521 17.67 25.29 22.12
CA VAL A 521 17.29 24.01 22.76
C VAL A 521 16.78 24.20 24.19
N ILE A 522 17.23 25.25 24.90
CA ILE A 522 16.67 25.67 26.19
C ILE A 522 15.17 26.01 26.05
N GLN A 523 14.80 26.85 25.08
CA GLN A 523 13.40 27.23 24.85
C GLN A 523 12.56 26.04 24.38
N PHE A 524 13.11 25.17 23.54
CA PHE A 524 12.49 23.90 23.16
C PHE A 524 12.26 22.98 24.37
N MET A 525 13.20 22.91 25.31
CA MET A 525 13.04 22.17 26.57
C MET A 525 11.91 22.75 27.42
N CYS A 526 11.86 24.08 27.58
CA CYS A 526 10.80 24.76 28.31
C CYS A 526 9.41 24.48 27.72
N GLU A 527 9.23 24.62 26.40
CA GLU A 527 7.97 24.27 25.72
C GLU A 527 7.60 22.78 25.84
N VAL A 528 8.57 21.86 25.95
CA VAL A 528 8.33 20.41 26.08
C VAL A 528 8.04 19.99 27.52
N LEU A 529 8.61 20.69 28.50
CA LEU A 529 8.45 20.39 29.93
C LEU A 529 7.35 21.23 30.61
N ASP A 530 6.74 22.17 29.87
CA ASP A 530 5.74 23.11 30.37
C ASP A 530 6.31 24.05 31.47
N ILE A 531 7.56 24.48 31.29
CA ILE A 531 8.29 25.40 32.18
C ILE A 531 8.15 26.83 31.64
N HIS A 532 7.68 27.77 32.47
CA HIS A 532 7.52 29.18 32.08
C HIS A 532 8.84 29.97 32.09
N ASN A 533 9.67 29.78 33.11
CA ASN A 533 10.97 30.44 33.25
C ASN A 533 12.05 29.40 33.60
N ILE A 534 13.18 29.44 32.90
CA ILE A 534 14.31 28.52 33.14
C ILE A 534 15.19 28.98 34.31
N ASP A 535 15.25 30.28 34.59
CA ASP A 535 16.09 30.83 35.67
C ASP A 535 15.48 30.52 37.06
N GLU A 536 14.17 30.24 37.12
CA GLU A 536 13.47 29.69 38.30
C GLU A 536 13.77 28.19 38.55
N GLN A 537 14.53 27.51 37.67
CA GLN A 537 14.88 26.10 37.81
C GLN A 537 16.39 25.88 38.04
N PRO A 538 16.93 26.21 39.23
CA PRO A 538 18.35 26.02 39.58
C PRO A 538 18.72 24.56 39.90
N ARG A 539 17.78 23.61 39.80
CA ARG A 539 17.98 22.18 40.13
C ARG A 539 18.05 21.33 38.84
N PRO A 540 18.84 20.23 38.81
CA PRO A 540 18.83 19.29 37.69
C PRO A 540 17.44 18.72 37.40
N LEU A 541 17.19 18.35 36.15
CA LEU A 541 15.93 17.71 35.73
C LEU A 541 15.70 16.39 36.48
N THR A 542 14.46 16.17 36.95
CA THR A 542 14.03 14.86 37.45
C THR A 542 14.13 13.81 36.34
N ASP A 543 14.33 12.53 36.67
CA ASP A 543 14.45 11.47 35.65
C ASP A 543 13.18 11.37 34.78
N SER A 544 11.99 11.68 35.32
CA SER A 544 10.75 11.81 34.54
C SER A 544 10.81 12.94 33.50
N HIS A 545 11.23 14.16 33.91
CA HIS A 545 11.40 15.29 32.99
C HIS A 545 12.50 15.02 31.95
N ARG A 546 13.62 14.45 32.39
CA ARG A 546 14.73 14.04 31.52
C ARG A 546 14.27 13.03 30.47
N VAL A 547 13.43 12.05 30.83
CA VAL A 547 12.85 11.09 29.89
C VAL A 547 11.79 11.74 28.98
N LYS A 548 10.91 12.63 29.47
CA LYS A 548 9.96 13.42 28.64
C LYS A 548 10.70 14.21 27.56
N PHE A 549 11.75 14.94 27.96
CA PHE A 549 12.62 15.70 27.05
C PHE A 549 13.38 14.80 26.07
N THR A 550 13.98 13.69 26.53
CA THR A 550 14.70 12.74 25.67
C THR A 550 13.78 12.10 24.63
N LYS A 551 12.56 11.68 25.03
CA LYS A 551 11.52 11.15 24.13
C LYS A 551 11.18 12.17 23.02
N GLU A 552 11.30 13.48 23.27
CA GLU A 552 11.04 14.53 22.28
C GLU A 552 12.25 14.98 21.45
N ILE A 553 13.43 15.21 22.04
CA ILE A 553 14.59 15.72 21.28
C ILE A 553 15.40 14.63 20.54
N LYS A 554 15.34 13.35 20.98
CA LYS A 554 16.07 12.26 20.31
C LYS A 554 15.62 12.15 18.84
N GLY A 555 16.61 12.14 17.95
CA GLY A 555 16.45 12.07 16.50
C GLY A 555 16.43 13.44 15.79
N LEU A 556 16.26 14.56 16.49
CA LEU A 556 16.28 15.90 15.88
C LEU A 556 17.70 16.34 15.51
N LYS A 557 17.82 17.27 14.56
CA LYS A 557 19.06 18.00 14.27
C LYS A 557 19.16 19.26 15.10
N VAL A 558 20.38 19.58 15.54
CA VAL A 558 20.76 20.84 16.16
C VAL A 558 21.95 21.46 15.43
N GLU A 559 22.05 22.79 15.46
CA GLU A 559 23.26 23.53 15.04
C GLU A 559 23.92 24.21 16.24
N VAL A 560 25.24 24.29 16.23
CA VAL A 560 26.01 24.93 17.31
C VAL A 560 26.16 26.43 17.10
N THR A 561 26.13 27.19 18.19
CA THR A 561 26.28 28.66 18.21
C THR A 561 27.66 29.14 18.66
N HIS A 562 28.44 28.31 19.37
CA HIS A 562 29.72 28.68 20.00
C HIS A 562 30.93 28.73 19.04
N CYS A 563 30.74 28.54 17.74
CA CYS A 563 31.82 28.54 16.73
C CYS A 563 31.73 29.74 15.76
N GLY A 564 31.17 30.87 16.21
CA GLY A 564 31.00 32.07 15.40
C GLY A 564 30.16 31.83 14.14
N THR A 565 30.73 32.08 12.96
CA THR A 565 30.08 31.83 11.66
C THR A 565 29.92 30.34 11.35
N MET A 566 30.68 29.43 11.98
CA MET A 566 30.69 28.00 11.69
C MET A 566 29.53 27.24 12.37
N ARG A 567 28.31 27.42 11.87
CA ARG A 567 27.08 26.76 12.37
C ARG A 567 26.95 25.29 11.97
N ARG A 568 27.88 24.46 12.48
CA ARG A 568 27.97 23.02 12.18
C ARG A 568 26.76 22.25 12.68
N LYS A 569 26.15 21.44 11.81
CA LYS A 569 24.93 20.68 12.12
C LYS A 569 25.20 19.25 12.61
N TYR A 570 24.51 18.85 13.67
CA TYR A 570 24.58 17.54 14.29
C TYR A 570 23.19 16.90 14.41
N ARG A 571 23.11 15.59 14.67
CA ARG A 571 21.86 14.90 15.07
C ARG A 571 21.98 14.40 16.50
N VAL A 572 20.97 14.69 17.32
CA VAL A 572 20.85 14.23 18.71
C VAL A 572 20.52 12.76 18.75
N CYS A 573 21.38 11.98 19.39
CA CYS A 573 21.17 10.55 19.61
C CYS A 573 20.78 10.25 21.06
N ASN A 574 21.19 11.04 22.05
CA ASN A 574 20.76 10.85 23.44
C ASN A 574 20.79 12.15 24.26
N VAL A 575 20.34 12.09 25.51
CA VAL A 575 20.53 13.13 26.54
C VAL A 575 21.20 12.49 27.75
N THR A 576 22.23 13.11 28.30
CA THR A 576 23.03 12.53 29.40
C THR A 576 22.22 12.42 30.70
N ARG A 577 22.62 11.51 31.61
CA ARG A 577 22.06 11.48 32.98
C ARG A 577 22.76 12.46 33.92
N ARG A 578 24.07 12.68 33.73
CA ARG A 578 24.83 13.68 34.46
C ARG A 578 24.64 15.08 33.84
N PRO A 579 24.63 16.16 34.65
CA PRO A 579 24.61 17.54 34.17
C PRO A 579 25.97 17.93 33.53
N ALA A 580 26.03 19.03 32.77
CA ALA A 580 27.24 19.46 32.06
C ALA A 580 28.46 19.69 32.98
N SER A 581 28.22 20.07 34.23
CA SER A 581 29.22 20.16 35.31
C SER A 581 29.86 18.83 35.74
N HIS A 582 29.18 17.70 35.54
CA HIS A 582 29.60 16.37 36.04
C HIS A 582 29.67 15.30 34.94
N GLN A 583 29.20 15.61 33.73
CA GLN A 583 29.41 14.78 32.56
C GLN A 583 30.85 14.94 32.09
N THR A 584 31.60 13.85 32.10
CA THR A 584 32.98 13.80 31.61
C THR A 584 33.07 13.12 30.24
N PHE A 585 34.22 13.29 29.59
CA PHE A 585 34.64 12.52 28.43
C PHE A 585 36.17 12.43 28.39
N PRO A 586 36.74 11.41 27.72
CA PRO A 586 38.18 11.31 27.54
C PRO A 586 38.64 12.33 26.50
N LEU A 587 39.48 13.27 26.94
CA LEU A 587 40.13 14.28 26.13
C LEU A 587 41.61 13.95 26.00
N GLN A 588 42.12 13.80 24.77
CA GLN A 588 43.54 13.68 24.53
C GLN A 588 44.17 15.08 24.49
N LEU A 589 45.22 15.28 25.28
CA LEU A 589 46.03 16.49 25.35
C LEU A 589 47.15 16.45 24.29
N GLU A 590 47.78 17.60 24.05
CA GLU A 590 48.82 17.76 23.01
C GLU A 590 50.12 16.98 23.33
N ASN A 591 50.34 16.64 24.61
CA ASN A 591 51.41 15.70 25.04
C ASN A 591 51.03 14.21 24.83
N GLY A 592 49.91 13.91 24.16
CA GLY A 592 49.41 12.57 23.90
C GLY A 592 48.64 11.92 25.06
N GLN A 593 48.71 12.47 26.28
CA GLN A 593 48.03 11.93 27.46
C GLN A 593 46.51 12.08 27.35
N THR A 594 45.76 11.05 27.73
CA THR A 594 44.29 11.13 27.82
C THR A 594 43.88 11.45 29.25
N VAL A 595 43.02 12.47 29.42
CA VAL A 595 42.45 12.88 30.71
C VAL A 595 40.93 12.94 30.63
N GLU A 596 40.22 12.53 31.69
CA GLU A 596 38.79 12.81 31.79
C GLU A 596 38.59 14.30 32.09
N ARG A 597 37.83 15.00 31.25
CA ARG A 597 37.50 16.43 31.42
C ARG A 597 35.98 16.59 31.46
N THR A 598 35.45 17.45 32.34
CA THR A 598 34.00 17.75 32.32
C THR A 598 33.65 18.60 31.11
N VAL A 599 32.40 18.50 30.62
CA VAL A 599 31.93 19.34 29.51
C VAL A 599 31.98 20.82 29.90
N ALA A 600 31.61 21.18 31.12
CA ALA A 600 31.70 22.57 31.60
C ALA A 600 33.13 23.13 31.63
N GLN A 601 34.11 22.35 32.12
CA GLN A 601 35.53 22.75 32.08
C GLN A 601 36.02 22.91 30.64
N TYR A 602 35.78 21.93 29.77
CA TYR A 602 36.20 21.98 28.37
C TYR A 602 35.66 23.20 27.62
N PHE A 603 34.40 23.61 27.86
CA PHE A 603 33.84 24.80 27.23
C PHE A 603 34.44 26.11 27.76
N ARG A 604 34.72 26.20 29.07
CA ARG A 604 35.43 27.34 29.66
C ARG A 604 36.88 27.44 29.16
N GLU A 605 37.58 26.31 29.05
CA GLU A 605 38.99 26.24 28.65
C GLU A 605 39.19 26.44 27.15
N LYS A 606 38.41 25.77 26.29
CA LYS A 606 38.66 25.74 24.83
C LYS A 606 37.94 26.83 24.03
N TYR A 607 36.86 27.39 24.56
CA TYR A 607 36.04 28.41 23.88
C TYR A 607 35.80 29.66 24.74
N THR A 608 36.52 29.81 25.86
CA THR A 608 36.34 30.91 26.84
C THR A 608 34.88 31.09 27.32
N LEU A 609 34.07 30.04 27.23
CA LEU A 609 32.62 30.09 27.38
C LEU A 609 32.21 29.50 28.73
N GLN A 610 31.85 30.38 29.68
CA GLN A 610 31.22 29.99 30.94
C GLN A 610 29.73 29.69 30.71
N LEU A 611 29.31 28.46 31.01
CA LEU A 611 27.91 28.04 30.89
C LEU A 611 27.01 28.74 31.92
N LYS A 612 25.83 29.23 31.49
CA LYS A 612 24.79 29.76 32.37
C LYS A 612 24.01 28.64 33.08
N TYR A 613 23.84 27.47 32.44
CA TYR A 613 23.05 26.36 32.97
C TYR A 613 23.85 25.05 33.17
N PRO A 614 24.97 25.04 33.92
CA PRO A 614 25.84 23.87 34.09
C PRO A 614 25.19 22.71 34.87
N HIS A 615 24.01 22.91 35.45
CA HIS A 615 23.16 21.92 36.12
C HIS A 615 22.20 21.18 35.17
N LEU A 616 22.09 21.59 33.90
CA LEU A 616 21.31 20.88 32.88
C LEU A 616 22.16 19.78 32.20
N PRO A 617 21.52 18.72 31.67
CA PRO A 617 22.22 17.65 30.95
C PRO A 617 22.72 18.10 29.57
N CYS A 618 23.63 17.33 28.97
CA CYS A 618 24.12 17.54 27.62
C CYS A 618 23.33 16.73 26.59
N LEU A 619 23.30 17.21 25.35
CA LEU A 619 22.93 16.41 24.18
C LEU A 619 24.12 15.52 23.80
N GLN A 620 23.92 14.21 23.71
CA GLN A 620 24.85 13.34 22.99
C GLN A 620 24.48 13.38 21.50
N VAL A 621 25.49 13.58 20.64
CA VAL A 621 25.29 13.76 19.20
C VAL A 621 26.19 12.87 18.34
N GLY A 622 25.72 12.54 17.13
CA GLY A 622 26.50 11.76 16.16
C GLY A 622 26.35 10.25 16.36
N GLN A 623 27.45 9.56 16.68
CA GLN A 623 27.48 8.10 16.90
C GLN A 623 27.23 7.81 18.39
N GLU A 624 26.29 6.92 18.71
CA GLU A 624 25.95 6.58 20.12
C GLU A 624 27.11 5.93 20.88
N GLN A 625 28.07 5.32 20.17
CA GLN A 625 29.32 4.79 20.72
C GLN A 625 30.41 5.86 20.95
N LYS A 626 30.12 7.16 20.76
CA LYS A 626 31.09 8.24 20.92
C LYS A 626 30.63 9.31 21.92
N HIS A 627 31.62 9.94 22.54
CA HIS A 627 31.47 10.84 23.68
C HIS A 627 31.33 12.32 23.26
N THR A 628 30.67 12.59 22.13
CA THR A 628 30.43 13.97 21.66
C THR A 628 29.22 14.55 22.37
N TYR A 629 29.48 15.37 23.39
CA TYR A 629 28.46 16.01 24.22
C TYR A 629 28.41 17.53 23.97
N LEU A 630 27.21 18.09 23.87
CA LEU A 630 26.97 19.53 23.71
C LEU A 630 26.03 20.05 24.83
N PRO A 631 26.39 21.15 25.53
CA PRO A 631 25.46 21.86 26.42
C PRO A 631 24.20 22.33 25.68
N LEU A 632 23.06 22.40 26.37
CA LEU A 632 21.78 22.79 25.75
C LEU A 632 21.79 24.24 25.24
N GLU A 633 22.47 25.14 25.96
CA GLU A 633 22.54 26.57 25.67
C GLU A 633 23.36 26.93 24.42
N VAL A 634 24.30 26.07 23.98
CA VAL A 634 25.11 26.28 22.77
C VAL A 634 24.50 25.64 21.51
N CYS A 635 23.21 25.27 21.57
CA CYS A 635 22.51 24.52 20.52
C CYS A 635 21.17 25.16 20.13
N ASN A 636 20.92 25.30 18.83
CA ASN A 636 19.62 25.65 18.26
C ASN A 636 19.01 24.45 17.52
N ILE A 637 17.68 24.30 17.56
CA ILE A 637 16.93 23.37 16.70
C ILE A 637 17.02 23.87 15.25
N VAL A 638 17.46 23.02 14.33
CA VAL A 638 17.58 23.39 12.90
C VAL A 638 16.19 23.55 12.26
N ALA A 639 15.99 24.60 11.48
CA ALA A 639 14.76 24.88 10.73
C ALA A 639 14.37 23.78 9.72
N GLY A 640 13.11 23.79 9.27
CA GLY A 640 12.63 22.87 8.23
C GLY A 640 12.53 21.40 8.65
N GLN A 641 12.52 21.12 9.96
CA GLN A 641 12.37 19.77 10.49
C GLN A 641 10.89 19.44 10.74
N ARG A 642 10.29 18.67 9.84
CA ARG A 642 8.91 18.18 9.99
C ARG A 642 8.74 17.35 11.25
N CYS A 643 7.69 17.62 12.03
CA CYS A 643 7.28 16.76 13.13
C CYS A 643 6.64 15.47 12.57
N ILE A 644 7.30 14.33 12.78
CA ILE A 644 6.78 13.00 12.42
C ILE A 644 6.10 12.27 13.60
N LYS A 645 6.29 12.78 14.83
CA LYS A 645 5.69 12.22 16.05
C LYS A 645 4.20 12.56 16.06
N LYS A 646 3.38 11.72 16.70
CA LYS A 646 1.95 12.00 16.83
C LYS A 646 1.75 13.27 17.67
N LEU A 647 0.95 14.22 17.18
CA LEU A 647 0.52 15.37 17.94
C LEU A 647 -0.32 14.96 19.16
N THR A 648 -0.25 15.74 20.23
CA THR A 648 -1.17 15.60 21.37
C THR A 648 -2.60 15.95 20.94
N ASP A 649 -3.60 15.56 21.74
CA ASP A 649 -5.00 15.85 21.42
C ASP A 649 -5.26 17.38 21.37
N ASN A 650 -4.57 18.16 22.21
CA ASN A 650 -4.58 19.63 22.21
C ASN A 650 -3.91 20.20 20.95
N GLN A 651 -2.68 19.77 20.62
CA GLN A 651 -1.98 20.17 19.39
C GLN A 651 -2.80 19.83 18.13
N THR A 652 -3.48 18.69 18.13
CA THR A 652 -4.37 18.26 17.04
C THR A 652 -5.59 19.21 16.93
N SER A 653 -6.17 19.62 18.06
CA SER A 653 -7.25 20.61 18.11
C SER A 653 -6.80 21.98 17.56
N THR A 654 -5.65 22.49 17.99
CA THR A 654 -5.06 23.75 17.48
C THR A 654 -4.76 23.67 15.99
N MET A 655 -4.15 22.57 15.52
CA MET A 655 -3.88 22.36 14.10
C MET A 655 -5.18 22.33 13.28
N ILE A 656 -6.23 21.64 13.75
CA ILE A 656 -7.54 21.61 13.07
C ILE A 656 -8.17 23.01 13.03
N LYS A 657 -8.09 23.79 14.11
CA LYS A 657 -8.59 25.18 14.13
C LYS A 657 -7.85 26.08 13.14
N ALA A 658 -6.52 26.05 13.13
CA ALA A 658 -5.70 26.88 12.24
C ALA A 658 -5.89 26.53 10.75
N THR A 659 -6.13 25.25 10.43
CA THR A 659 -6.15 24.73 9.05
C THR A 659 -7.55 24.45 8.49
N ALA A 660 -8.60 24.62 9.29
CA ALA A 660 -9.98 24.58 8.79
C ALA A 660 -10.28 25.80 7.92
N ARG A 661 -10.85 25.54 6.74
CA ARG A 661 -11.29 26.51 5.73
C ARG A 661 -12.59 26.00 5.12
N SER A 662 -13.54 26.87 4.81
CA SER A 662 -14.75 26.46 4.10
C SER A 662 -14.40 25.97 2.68
N ALA A 663 -15.34 25.32 1.99
CA ALA A 663 -15.13 24.96 0.60
C ALA A 663 -14.84 26.20 -0.29
N PRO A 664 -15.61 27.31 -0.20
CA PRO A 664 -15.26 28.57 -0.86
C PRO A 664 -13.88 29.14 -0.50
N ASP A 665 -13.51 29.20 0.78
CA ASP A 665 -12.21 29.77 1.17
C ASP A 665 -11.05 28.96 0.58
N ARG A 666 -11.14 27.62 0.65
CA ARG A 666 -10.14 26.71 0.11
C ARG A 666 -10.08 26.76 -1.43
N GLN A 667 -11.21 26.99 -2.09
CA GLN A 667 -11.27 27.18 -3.53
C GLN A 667 -10.43 28.40 -3.93
N GLU A 668 -10.63 29.54 -3.25
CA GLU A 668 -9.90 30.78 -3.51
C GLU A 668 -8.41 30.68 -3.08
N GLU A 669 -8.10 30.05 -1.93
CA GLU A 669 -6.70 29.80 -1.52
C GLU A 669 -5.94 28.98 -2.58
N ILE A 670 -6.55 27.92 -3.14
CA ILE A 670 -5.93 27.13 -4.22
C ILE A 670 -5.82 27.95 -5.51
N SER A 671 -6.89 28.65 -5.91
CA SER A 671 -6.91 29.45 -7.16
C SER A 671 -5.90 30.59 -7.11
N ARG A 672 -5.69 31.20 -5.94
CA ARG A 672 -4.65 32.22 -5.72
C ARG A 672 -3.25 31.61 -5.75
N LEU A 673 -3.07 30.43 -5.17
CA LEU A 673 -1.77 29.74 -5.14
C LEU A 673 -1.32 29.29 -6.53
N VAL A 674 -2.23 28.90 -7.43
CA VAL A 674 -1.86 28.60 -8.83
C VAL A 674 -1.50 29.87 -9.59
N ARG A 675 -2.32 30.94 -9.48
CA ARG A 675 -2.01 32.26 -10.06
C ARG A 675 -0.66 32.81 -9.56
N SER A 676 -0.33 32.68 -8.27
CA SER A 676 0.95 33.13 -7.70
C SER A 676 2.12 32.18 -7.92
N ALA A 677 1.89 30.93 -8.31
CA ALA A 677 2.94 30.02 -8.77
C ALA A 677 3.45 30.39 -10.17
N ASN A 678 2.61 31.04 -10.98
CA ASN A 678 2.92 31.58 -12.31
C ASN A 678 3.78 30.63 -13.18
N TYR A 679 3.24 29.43 -13.44
CA TYR A 679 3.94 28.36 -14.15
C TYR A 679 4.44 28.75 -15.55
N GLU A 680 3.82 29.74 -16.22
CA GLU A 680 4.30 30.25 -17.51
C GLU A 680 5.66 30.96 -17.41
N THR A 681 6.04 31.42 -16.22
CA THR A 681 7.36 32.03 -15.93
C THR A 681 8.37 31.06 -15.30
N ASP A 682 8.00 29.81 -15.02
CA ASP A 682 8.95 28.80 -14.55
C ASP A 682 9.85 28.39 -15.74
N PRO A 683 11.17 28.66 -15.69
CA PRO A 683 12.05 28.43 -16.83
C PRO A 683 12.21 26.94 -17.17
N PHE A 684 11.91 26.03 -16.25
CA PHE A 684 11.92 24.59 -16.50
C PHE A 684 10.61 24.12 -17.15
N VAL A 685 9.51 24.86 -16.97
CA VAL A 685 8.23 24.61 -17.66
C VAL A 685 8.32 25.16 -19.09
N GLN A 686 8.96 26.31 -19.28
CA GLN A 686 9.27 26.91 -20.59
C GLN A 686 10.19 26.02 -21.46
N GLU A 687 11.31 25.52 -20.91
CA GLU A 687 12.25 24.60 -21.61
C GLU A 687 11.53 23.39 -22.24
N PHE A 688 10.56 22.83 -21.51
CA PHE A 688 9.78 21.66 -21.94
C PHE A 688 8.45 22.04 -22.63
N GLN A 689 8.26 23.31 -22.97
CA GLN A 689 7.13 23.86 -23.73
C GLN A 689 5.74 23.50 -23.14
N PHE A 690 5.67 23.35 -21.82
CA PHE A 690 4.42 23.09 -21.11
C PHE A 690 3.60 24.36 -20.96
N LYS A 691 2.26 24.25 -21.08
CA LYS A 691 1.33 25.29 -20.62
C LYS A 691 0.44 24.72 -19.53
N VAL A 692 0.26 25.48 -18.45
CA VAL A 692 -0.58 25.09 -17.31
C VAL A 692 -1.66 26.15 -17.17
N ARG A 693 -2.94 25.77 -17.35
CA ARG A 693 -4.05 26.71 -17.14
C ARG A 693 -4.17 27.04 -15.64
N ASP A 694 -4.40 28.31 -15.33
CA ASP A 694 -4.55 28.79 -13.95
C ASP A 694 -5.98 28.64 -13.39
N GLU A 695 -6.95 28.36 -14.27
CA GLU A 695 -8.34 28.04 -13.92
C GLU A 695 -8.53 26.57 -13.51
N MET A 696 -9.44 26.35 -12.55
CA MET A 696 -9.88 25.01 -12.14
C MET A 696 -10.70 24.34 -13.25
N ALA A 697 -10.45 23.04 -13.49
CA ALA A 697 -11.23 22.27 -14.44
C ALA A 697 -12.73 22.28 -14.07
N HIS A 698 -13.55 22.75 -15.01
CA HIS A 698 -15.00 22.60 -14.96
C HIS A 698 -15.37 21.13 -15.22
N VAL A 699 -16.30 20.60 -14.41
CA VAL A 699 -16.72 19.20 -14.43
C VAL A 699 -18.24 19.15 -14.23
N THR A 700 -18.93 18.27 -14.96
CA THR A 700 -20.37 18.03 -14.72
C THR A 700 -20.54 16.81 -13.83
N GLY A 701 -20.91 17.02 -12.56
CA GLY A 701 -21.26 15.94 -11.65
C GLY A 701 -22.74 15.58 -11.72
N ARG A 702 -23.12 14.51 -11.03
CA ARG A 702 -24.53 14.10 -10.80
C ARG A 702 -24.77 13.90 -9.31
N VAL A 703 -25.87 14.43 -8.78
CA VAL A 703 -26.32 14.20 -7.40
C VAL A 703 -27.24 12.99 -7.39
N LEU A 704 -26.73 11.84 -6.93
CA LEU A 704 -27.48 10.59 -6.85
C LEU A 704 -28.65 10.70 -5.86
N PRO A 705 -29.78 10.02 -6.12
CA PRO A 705 -30.89 9.94 -5.16
C PRO A 705 -30.47 9.15 -3.92
N ALA A 706 -30.79 9.68 -2.73
CA ALA A 706 -30.57 8.96 -1.48
C ALA A 706 -31.63 7.85 -1.29
N PRO A 707 -31.25 6.66 -0.78
CA PRO A 707 -32.22 5.59 -0.53
C PRO A 707 -33.17 5.96 0.60
N MET A 708 -34.42 5.51 0.49
CA MET A 708 -35.32 5.51 1.63
C MET A 708 -34.93 4.40 2.62
N LEU A 709 -35.08 4.68 3.92
CA LEU A 709 -34.66 3.81 5.01
C LEU A 709 -35.86 3.35 5.85
N GLN A 710 -36.10 2.05 5.89
CA GLN A 710 -37.22 1.46 6.60
C GLN A 710 -36.86 1.17 8.07
N TYR A 711 -37.71 1.66 8.96
CA TYR A 711 -37.70 1.43 10.41
C TYR A 711 -38.82 0.45 10.80
N GLY A 712 -38.84 0.05 12.08
CA GLY A 712 -39.75 -0.95 12.63
C GLY A 712 -40.87 -0.37 13.47
N GLY A 713 -41.19 -1.06 14.56
CA GLY A 713 -42.39 -0.79 15.37
C GLY A 713 -43.69 -1.12 14.64
N ARG A 714 -44.82 -0.77 15.27
CA ARG A 714 -46.17 -0.98 14.68
C ARG A 714 -46.34 -0.24 13.35
N ASN A 715 -45.77 0.95 13.23
CA ASN A 715 -46.02 1.86 12.11
C ASN A 715 -45.03 1.68 10.93
N ARG A 716 -44.01 0.83 11.06
CA ARG A 716 -42.97 0.51 10.03
C ARG A 716 -42.48 1.74 9.25
N THR A 717 -42.19 2.83 9.96
CA THR A 717 -42.00 4.16 9.36
C THR A 717 -40.81 4.19 8.40
N VAL A 718 -40.90 5.03 7.37
CA VAL A 718 -39.80 5.23 6.42
C VAL A 718 -39.18 6.61 6.64
N ALA A 719 -37.85 6.67 6.58
CA ALA A 719 -37.09 7.92 6.63
C ALA A 719 -36.48 8.21 5.26
N THR A 720 -36.72 9.42 4.74
CA THR A 720 -36.06 9.95 3.54
C THR A 720 -34.88 10.82 3.98
N PRO A 721 -33.63 10.49 3.62
CA PRO A 721 -32.48 11.34 3.92
C PRO A 721 -32.54 12.67 3.16
N SER A 722 -32.42 13.79 3.87
CA SER A 722 -32.26 15.12 3.27
C SER A 722 -30.82 15.60 3.44
N HIS A 723 -30.19 16.00 2.33
CA HIS A 723 -28.75 16.34 2.25
C HIS A 723 -27.83 15.33 2.98
N GLY A 724 -28.15 14.03 2.95
CA GLY A 724 -27.39 12.97 3.60
C GLY A 724 -27.61 12.83 5.12
N VAL A 725 -28.70 13.36 5.67
CA VAL A 725 -29.05 13.32 7.11
C VAL A 725 -30.52 12.91 7.30
N TRP A 726 -30.79 12.14 8.35
CA TRP A 726 -32.15 11.89 8.85
C TRP A 726 -32.12 11.79 10.39
N ASP A 727 -33.25 11.47 11.01
CA ASP A 727 -33.36 11.26 12.46
C ASP A 727 -34.30 10.09 12.83
N MET A 728 -34.34 9.74 14.11
CA MET A 728 -35.26 8.74 14.69
C MET A 728 -36.51 9.34 15.36
N ARG A 729 -36.83 10.63 15.19
CA ARG A 729 -38.05 11.21 15.79
C ARG A 729 -39.28 10.52 15.19
N GLY A 730 -40.09 9.90 16.04
CA GLY A 730 -41.25 9.08 15.64
C GLY A 730 -40.91 7.71 15.01
N LYS A 731 -39.69 7.16 15.21
CA LYS A 731 -39.24 5.93 14.54
C LYS A 731 -38.61 4.94 15.53
N GLN A 732 -39.04 3.69 15.48
CA GLN A 732 -38.51 2.59 16.29
C GLN A 732 -37.58 1.71 15.46
N PHE A 733 -36.59 1.07 16.07
CA PHE A 733 -35.66 0.19 15.35
C PHE A 733 -36.39 -0.91 14.57
N HIS A 734 -35.85 -1.27 13.39
CA HIS A 734 -36.37 -2.38 12.57
C HIS A 734 -36.47 -3.68 13.37
N THR A 735 -35.41 -4.01 14.11
CA THR A 735 -35.37 -5.09 15.08
C THR A 735 -34.71 -4.54 16.35
N GLY A 736 -35.54 -4.04 17.26
CA GLY A 736 -35.11 -3.56 18.58
C GLY A 736 -34.93 -4.72 19.57
N VAL A 737 -33.85 -4.69 20.35
CA VAL A 737 -33.59 -5.69 21.40
C VAL A 737 -34.21 -5.25 22.73
N GLU A 738 -34.90 -6.18 23.39
CA GLU A 738 -35.36 -6.01 24.76
C GLU A 738 -34.21 -6.33 25.75
N ILE A 739 -33.94 -5.39 26.67
CA ILE A 739 -32.83 -5.47 27.62
C ILE A 739 -33.41 -5.66 29.02
N LYS A 740 -33.24 -6.86 29.56
CA LYS A 740 -33.76 -7.32 30.87
C LYS A 740 -32.68 -7.29 31.95
N MET A 741 -31.52 -7.89 31.64
CA MET A 741 -30.40 -8.02 32.58
C MET A 741 -29.22 -7.17 32.11
N TRP A 742 -28.88 -6.14 32.87
CA TRP A 742 -27.83 -5.18 32.52
C TRP A 742 -27.22 -4.52 33.77
N ALA A 743 -25.97 -4.08 33.67
CA ALA A 743 -25.18 -3.56 34.79
C ALA A 743 -24.49 -2.21 34.48
N ILE A 744 -24.15 -1.45 35.53
CA ILE A 744 -23.34 -0.23 35.48
C ILE A 744 -22.04 -0.42 36.29
N ALA A 745 -20.91 -0.11 35.67
CA ALA A 745 -19.60 -0.02 36.32
C ALA A 745 -19.03 1.40 36.17
N CYS A 746 -18.88 2.14 37.27
CA CYS A 746 -18.47 3.54 37.24
C CYS A 746 -16.99 3.70 37.67
N PHE A 747 -16.12 4.04 36.73
CA PHE A 747 -14.69 4.31 36.95
C PHE A 747 -14.38 5.80 37.07
N ALA A 748 -15.40 6.67 37.09
CA ALA A 748 -15.27 8.04 37.56
C ALA A 748 -15.40 8.08 39.09
N THR A 749 -14.79 9.06 39.75
CA THR A 749 -14.89 9.16 41.21
C THR A 749 -16.31 9.55 41.62
N GLN A 750 -16.79 9.07 42.77
CA GLN A 750 -18.12 9.37 43.31
C GLN A 750 -18.33 10.89 43.53
N ARG A 751 -17.25 11.65 43.76
CA ARG A 751 -17.27 13.13 43.80
C ARG A 751 -17.57 13.77 42.44
N GLN A 752 -17.09 13.19 41.33
CA GLN A 752 -17.35 13.65 39.96
C GLN A 752 -18.70 13.17 39.43
N CYS A 753 -19.14 11.98 39.82
CA CYS A 753 -20.38 11.36 39.38
C CYS A 753 -21.08 10.72 40.57
N ARG A 754 -22.07 11.42 41.14
CA ARG A 754 -22.89 10.94 42.26
C ARG A 754 -23.94 9.93 41.80
N GLU A 755 -24.52 9.18 42.73
CA GLU A 755 -25.55 8.17 42.42
C GLU A 755 -26.84 8.78 41.86
N GLU A 756 -27.20 10.00 42.31
CA GLU A 756 -28.25 10.85 41.72
C GLU A 756 -28.06 11.04 40.21
N ILE A 757 -26.82 11.30 39.79
CA ILE A 757 -26.43 11.53 38.39
C ILE A 757 -26.49 10.21 37.60
N LEU A 758 -26.09 9.09 38.21
CA LEU A 758 -26.24 7.75 37.62
C LEU A 758 -27.71 7.37 37.40
N LYS A 759 -28.59 7.69 38.37
CA LYS A 759 -30.04 7.48 38.29
C LYS A 759 -30.67 8.37 37.22
N GLY A 760 -30.38 9.67 37.22
CA GLY A 760 -30.86 10.62 36.22
C GLY A 760 -30.43 10.27 34.78
N PHE A 761 -29.17 9.83 34.60
CA PHE A 761 -28.70 9.27 33.33
C PHE A 761 -29.47 8.01 32.93
N THR A 762 -29.67 7.09 33.88
CA THR A 762 -30.35 5.82 33.66
C THR A 762 -31.80 6.02 33.22
N ASP A 763 -32.58 6.82 33.93
CA ASP A 763 -34.00 7.00 33.61
C ASP A 763 -34.22 7.76 32.29
N GLN A 764 -33.34 8.71 31.95
CA GLN A 764 -33.33 9.35 30.62
C GLN A 764 -32.92 8.37 29.50
N LEU A 765 -31.92 7.50 29.74
CA LEU A 765 -31.53 6.47 28.78
C LEU A 765 -32.66 5.46 28.55
N ARG A 766 -33.32 5.01 29.62
CA ARG A 766 -34.48 4.09 29.57
C ARG A 766 -35.65 4.68 28.79
N LYS A 767 -35.94 5.97 28.98
CA LYS A 767 -36.95 6.69 28.18
C LYS A 767 -36.59 6.68 26.69
N ILE A 768 -35.41 7.19 26.32
CA ILE A 768 -34.98 7.29 24.92
C ILE A 768 -34.81 5.90 24.28
N SER A 769 -34.48 4.86 25.04
CA SER A 769 -34.41 3.49 24.53
C SER A 769 -35.79 2.90 24.24
N LYS A 770 -36.78 3.11 25.13
CA LYS A 770 -38.19 2.75 24.90
C LYS A 770 -38.78 3.47 23.69
N ASP A 771 -38.54 4.78 23.57
CA ASP A 771 -39.00 5.60 22.44
C ASP A 771 -38.42 5.08 21.10
N ALA A 772 -37.16 4.64 21.11
CA ALA A 772 -36.49 4.01 19.96
C ALA A 772 -36.84 2.53 19.73
N GLY A 773 -37.70 1.91 20.56
CA GLY A 773 -38.09 0.50 20.43
C GLY A 773 -37.07 -0.52 20.92
N MET A 774 -36.09 -0.12 21.74
CA MET A 774 -35.12 -0.98 22.45
C MET A 774 -35.37 -0.87 23.97
N PRO A 775 -36.47 -1.46 24.49
CA PRO A 775 -36.88 -1.23 25.87
C PRO A 775 -35.83 -1.77 26.86
N ILE A 776 -35.38 -0.90 27.77
CA ILE A 776 -34.57 -1.28 28.93
C ILE A 776 -35.53 -1.49 30.10
N GLN A 777 -35.80 -2.74 30.43
CA GLN A 777 -36.61 -3.13 31.58
C GLN A 777 -35.83 -2.90 32.89
N GLY A 778 -36.59 -2.71 33.99
CA GLY A 778 -36.04 -2.62 35.34
C GLY A 778 -35.06 -1.45 35.57
N GLN A 779 -34.39 -1.51 36.72
CA GLN A 779 -33.15 -0.80 37.04
C GLN A 779 -31.97 -1.77 36.81
N PRO A 780 -30.70 -1.33 36.74
CA PRO A 780 -29.58 -2.25 36.50
C PRO A 780 -29.44 -3.25 37.66
N CYS A 781 -29.17 -4.52 37.35
CA CYS A 781 -29.03 -5.59 38.34
C CYS A 781 -27.77 -5.43 39.22
N PHE A 782 -26.83 -4.59 38.78
CA PHE A 782 -25.62 -4.21 39.51
C PHE A 782 -25.24 -2.76 39.16
N CYS A 783 -24.91 -1.96 40.17
CA CYS A 783 -24.35 -0.62 39.99
C CYS A 783 -23.32 -0.35 41.10
N LYS A 784 -22.03 -0.22 40.75
CA LYS A 784 -20.94 0.08 41.68
C LYS A 784 -19.86 0.97 41.07
N TYR A 785 -19.09 1.62 41.93
CA TYR A 785 -17.87 2.34 41.58
C TYR A 785 -16.65 1.40 41.58
N ALA A 786 -15.63 1.76 40.81
CA ALA A 786 -14.35 1.08 40.71
C ALA A 786 -13.22 2.07 40.41
N GLN A 787 -11.96 1.67 40.64
CA GLN A 787 -10.77 2.48 40.30
C GLN A 787 -9.65 1.58 39.75
N GLY A 788 -8.73 2.18 38.99
CA GLY A 788 -7.66 1.46 38.28
C GLY A 788 -8.16 0.62 37.09
N ALA A 789 -7.24 0.02 36.35
CA ALA A 789 -7.58 -0.94 35.29
C ALA A 789 -7.83 -2.34 35.88
N ASP A 790 -7.11 -2.72 36.93
CA ASP A 790 -7.05 -4.10 37.41
C ASP A 790 -8.30 -4.56 38.16
N SER A 791 -9.18 -3.64 38.54
CA SER A 791 -10.52 -3.95 39.05
C SER A 791 -11.53 -4.36 37.94
N VAL A 792 -11.22 -4.12 36.66
CA VAL A 792 -12.10 -4.47 35.53
C VAL A 792 -12.29 -5.98 35.41
N GLU A 793 -11.21 -6.77 35.43
CA GLU A 793 -11.32 -8.21 35.23
C GLU A 793 -12.04 -8.95 36.38
N PRO A 794 -11.71 -8.70 37.66
CA PRO A 794 -12.46 -9.28 38.78
C PRO A 794 -13.94 -8.89 38.77
N MET A 795 -14.26 -7.61 38.50
CA MET A 795 -15.65 -7.15 38.44
C MET A 795 -16.41 -7.81 37.29
N PHE A 796 -15.84 -7.92 36.10
CA PHE A 796 -16.55 -8.54 34.96
C PHE A 796 -16.68 -10.06 35.13
N ARG A 797 -15.68 -10.72 35.75
CA ARG A 797 -15.75 -12.15 36.07
C ARG A 797 -16.83 -12.44 37.13
N HIS A 798 -16.93 -11.61 38.17
CA HIS A 798 -18.05 -11.64 39.12
C HIS A 798 -19.40 -11.41 38.40
N LEU A 799 -19.49 -10.38 37.55
CA LEU A 799 -20.71 -10.09 36.81
C LEU A 799 -21.17 -11.25 35.90
N LYS A 800 -20.26 -11.92 35.17
CA LYS A 800 -20.61 -13.08 34.32
C LYS A 800 -21.08 -14.28 35.13
N ASN A 801 -20.50 -14.50 36.32
CA ASN A 801 -20.81 -15.66 37.16
C ASN A 801 -22.07 -15.47 38.02
N THR A 802 -22.32 -14.26 38.52
CA THR A 802 -23.44 -13.95 39.44
C THR A 802 -24.74 -13.67 38.70
N TYR A 803 -24.70 -13.03 37.53
CA TYR A 803 -25.90 -12.58 36.82
C TYR A 803 -26.12 -13.40 35.54
N SER A 804 -26.76 -14.57 35.68
CA SER A 804 -27.18 -15.39 34.54
C SER A 804 -28.03 -14.57 33.57
N GLY A 805 -27.75 -14.69 32.27
CA GLY A 805 -28.43 -13.93 31.21
C GLY A 805 -28.03 -12.46 31.09
N LEU A 806 -26.99 -11.97 31.78
CA LEU A 806 -26.51 -10.58 31.67
C LEU A 806 -26.17 -10.18 30.22
N GLN A 807 -26.94 -9.23 29.67
CA GLN A 807 -26.83 -8.82 28.26
C GLN A 807 -25.81 -7.69 28.04
N LEU A 808 -25.68 -6.74 28.98
CA LEU A 808 -24.92 -5.50 28.76
C LEU A 808 -24.26 -4.97 30.03
N ILE A 809 -23.00 -4.52 29.92
CA ILE A 809 -22.36 -3.65 30.92
C ILE A 809 -22.17 -2.25 30.34
N ILE A 810 -22.78 -1.24 30.97
CA ILE A 810 -22.49 0.18 30.71
C ILE A 810 -21.33 0.60 31.60
N VAL A 811 -20.29 1.18 31.01
CA VAL A 811 -19.04 1.52 31.72
C VAL A 811 -18.79 3.02 31.66
N ILE A 812 -18.79 3.70 32.81
CA ILE A 812 -18.61 5.15 32.87
C ILE A 812 -17.15 5.47 33.15
N LEU A 813 -16.55 6.32 32.32
CA LEU A 813 -15.11 6.62 32.34
C LEU A 813 -14.86 8.12 32.59
N PRO A 814 -13.84 8.49 33.40
CA PRO A 814 -13.56 9.88 33.75
C PRO A 814 -13.00 10.72 32.59
N GLY A 815 -12.60 10.09 31.47
CA GLY A 815 -12.04 10.78 30.32
C GLY A 815 -11.25 9.83 29.42
N LYS A 816 -10.01 10.19 29.13
CA LYS A 816 -9.01 9.34 28.45
C LYS A 816 -8.24 8.57 29.52
N THR A 817 -8.35 7.25 29.54
CA THR A 817 -7.85 6.38 30.62
C THR A 817 -7.47 4.99 30.08
N PRO A 818 -6.42 4.32 30.60
CA PRO A 818 -6.08 2.95 30.21
C PRO A 818 -7.22 1.95 30.47
N VAL A 819 -8.13 2.24 31.41
CA VAL A 819 -9.32 1.44 31.71
C VAL A 819 -10.15 1.14 30.45
N TYR A 820 -10.19 2.04 29.45
CA TYR A 820 -10.89 1.76 28.20
C TYR A 820 -10.30 0.56 27.43
N ALA A 821 -8.97 0.43 27.40
CA ALA A 821 -8.31 -0.68 26.72
C ALA A 821 -8.59 -2.01 27.44
N GLU A 822 -8.44 -2.01 28.78
CA GLU A 822 -8.69 -3.20 29.61
C GLU A 822 -10.16 -3.65 29.53
N VAL A 823 -11.13 -2.73 29.60
CA VAL A 823 -12.57 -3.02 29.39
C VAL A 823 -12.84 -3.67 28.03
N LYS A 824 -12.02 -3.37 27.00
CA LYS A 824 -12.13 -3.99 25.68
C LYS A 824 -11.36 -5.29 25.54
N ARG A 825 -10.22 -5.46 26.22
CA ARG A 825 -9.56 -6.77 26.35
C ARG A 825 -10.48 -7.75 27.09
N VAL A 826 -10.86 -7.43 28.32
CA VAL A 826 -11.69 -8.28 29.19
C VAL A 826 -13.04 -8.57 28.55
N GLY A 827 -13.73 -7.54 28.04
CA GLY A 827 -15.05 -7.70 27.40
C GLY A 827 -15.00 -8.47 26.08
N ASP A 828 -14.20 -8.01 25.11
CA ASP A 828 -14.27 -8.53 23.74
C ASP A 828 -13.48 -9.86 23.57
N THR A 829 -12.33 -10.02 24.25
CA THR A 829 -11.38 -11.14 24.04
C THR A 829 -11.42 -12.22 25.12
N LEU A 830 -11.61 -11.85 26.40
CA LEU A 830 -11.47 -12.80 27.51
C LEU A 830 -12.81 -13.42 27.96
N LEU A 831 -13.84 -12.60 28.19
CA LEU A 831 -15.09 -13.04 28.84
C LEU A 831 -16.31 -13.03 27.93
N GLY A 832 -16.23 -12.48 26.72
CA GLY A 832 -17.33 -12.54 25.75
C GLY A 832 -18.53 -11.64 26.07
N MET A 833 -18.31 -10.47 26.69
CA MET A 833 -19.36 -9.64 27.27
C MET A 833 -19.56 -8.34 26.48
N ALA A 834 -20.81 -8.02 26.12
CA ALA A 834 -21.13 -6.79 25.42
C ALA A 834 -20.96 -5.57 26.34
N THR A 835 -20.06 -4.66 25.97
CA THR A 835 -19.73 -3.47 26.79
C THR A 835 -19.89 -2.14 26.04
N GLN A 836 -20.54 -1.18 26.69
CA GLN A 836 -20.78 0.16 26.15
C GLN A 836 -20.22 1.25 27.09
N CYS A 837 -19.08 1.82 26.71
CA CYS A 837 -18.41 2.86 27.48
C CYS A 837 -19.03 4.25 27.24
N VAL A 838 -19.12 5.08 28.28
CA VAL A 838 -19.62 6.47 28.23
C VAL A 838 -18.65 7.38 28.98
N GLN A 839 -18.35 8.58 28.46
CA GLN A 839 -17.55 9.57 29.20
C GLN A 839 -18.42 10.25 30.27
N VAL A 840 -17.90 10.42 31.48
CA VAL A 840 -18.63 10.97 32.63
C VAL A 840 -19.34 12.31 32.34
N LYS A 841 -18.73 13.19 31.54
CA LYS A 841 -19.34 14.47 31.12
C LYS A 841 -20.68 14.30 30.38
N ASN A 842 -20.87 13.19 29.66
CA ASN A 842 -22.10 12.86 28.93
C ASN A 842 -23.15 12.16 29.83
N VAL A 843 -22.74 11.75 31.04
CA VAL A 843 -23.61 11.21 32.10
C VAL A 843 -24.11 12.38 32.97
N ILE A 844 -23.20 13.28 33.37
CA ILE A 844 -23.49 14.54 34.07
C ILE A 844 -24.42 15.44 33.24
N LYS A 845 -24.08 15.67 31.96
CA LYS A 845 -24.89 16.47 31.03
C LYS A 845 -25.34 15.59 29.86
N THR A 846 -26.49 14.93 30.05
CA THR A 846 -27.14 14.14 29.01
C THR A 846 -27.72 15.05 27.91
N SER A 847 -27.97 14.47 26.74
CA SER A 847 -28.87 15.08 25.74
C SER A 847 -29.59 14.00 24.94
N PRO A 848 -30.84 14.22 24.48
CA PRO A 848 -31.60 13.21 23.73
C PRO A 848 -30.85 12.69 22.50
N GLN A 849 -30.14 13.56 21.78
CA GLN A 849 -29.33 13.18 20.63
C GLN A 849 -28.11 12.30 21.02
N THR A 850 -27.50 12.54 22.19
CA THR A 850 -26.39 11.72 22.69
C THR A 850 -26.88 10.35 23.14
N LEU A 851 -28.01 10.30 23.84
CA LEU A 851 -28.63 9.05 24.30
C LEU A 851 -29.18 8.23 23.13
N SER A 852 -29.81 8.86 22.14
CA SER A 852 -30.25 8.19 20.91
C SER A 852 -29.07 7.55 20.16
N ASN A 853 -27.97 8.30 19.95
CA ASN A 853 -26.73 7.77 19.38
C ASN A 853 -26.05 6.69 20.25
N LEU A 854 -26.36 6.61 21.55
CA LEU A 854 -25.93 5.53 22.43
C LEU A 854 -26.79 4.28 22.21
N CYS A 855 -28.12 4.42 22.14
CA CYS A 855 -29.05 3.34 21.81
C CYS A 855 -28.73 2.71 20.45
N LEU A 856 -28.39 3.50 19.41
CA LEU A 856 -27.92 3.00 18.11
C LEU A 856 -26.81 1.94 18.24
N LYS A 857 -25.88 2.16 19.18
CA LYS A 857 -24.71 1.31 19.42
C LYS A 857 -24.99 0.14 20.35
N ILE A 858 -25.95 0.28 21.27
CA ILE A 858 -26.36 -0.79 22.18
C ILE A 858 -27.16 -1.85 21.39
N ASN A 859 -28.19 -1.45 20.65
CA ASN A 859 -29.08 -2.36 19.92
C ASN A 859 -28.29 -3.34 19.03
N VAL A 860 -27.37 -2.80 18.23
CA VAL A 860 -26.48 -3.53 17.33
C VAL A 860 -25.53 -4.50 18.03
N LYS A 861 -24.99 -4.13 19.21
CA LYS A 861 -24.12 -5.02 19.99
C LYS A 861 -24.86 -6.23 20.53
N LEU A 862 -26.13 -6.07 20.84
CA LEU A 862 -27.01 -7.14 21.28
C LEU A 862 -27.69 -7.88 20.11
N GLY A 863 -27.29 -7.60 18.87
CA GLY A 863 -27.73 -8.30 17.66
C GLY A 863 -28.95 -7.71 16.94
N GLY A 864 -29.47 -6.57 17.41
CA GLY A 864 -30.56 -5.85 16.76
C GLY A 864 -30.18 -5.18 15.44
N ILE A 865 -31.21 -4.79 14.69
CA ILE A 865 -31.13 -4.11 13.39
C ILE A 865 -31.75 -2.72 13.54
N ASN A 866 -30.99 -1.67 13.27
CA ASN A 866 -31.46 -0.30 13.51
C ASN A 866 -32.46 0.16 12.45
N ASN A 867 -32.11 0.00 11.18
CA ASN A 867 -32.94 0.26 10.01
C ASN A 867 -32.41 -0.59 8.84
N ILE A 868 -33.15 -0.64 7.73
CA ILE A 868 -32.74 -1.30 6.49
C ILE A 868 -32.95 -0.37 5.29
N LEU A 869 -32.28 -0.64 4.17
CA LEU A 869 -32.63 -0.06 2.88
C LEU A 869 -34.03 -0.55 2.47
N VAL A 870 -34.89 0.33 1.97
CA VAL A 870 -36.23 -0.06 1.46
C VAL A 870 -36.07 -1.15 0.38
N PRO A 871 -36.59 -2.39 0.58
CA PRO A 871 -36.13 -3.56 -0.17
C PRO A 871 -36.27 -3.49 -1.69
N HIS A 872 -37.29 -2.77 -2.20
CA HIS A 872 -37.60 -2.62 -3.62
C HIS A 872 -36.92 -1.42 -4.30
N GLN A 873 -36.11 -0.63 -3.57
CA GLN A 873 -35.28 0.45 -4.13
C GLN A 873 -33.81 0.04 -4.29
N ARG A 874 -33.50 -1.25 -4.14
CA ARG A 874 -32.13 -1.77 -4.13
C ARG A 874 -31.71 -2.25 -5.54
N PRO A 875 -30.43 -2.10 -5.90
CA PRO A 875 -29.83 -2.67 -7.12
C PRO A 875 -30.13 -4.15 -7.38
N SER A 876 -30.05 -4.57 -8.64
CA SER A 876 -30.37 -5.93 -9.09
C SER A 876 -29.51 -7.01 -8.44
N VAL A 877 -28.29 -6.66 -8.04
CA VAL A 877 -27.36 -7.51 -7.26
C VAL A 877 -28.02 -8.21 -6.06
N PHE A 878 -29.03 -7.60 -5.44
CA PHE A 878 -29.74 -8.13 -4.27
C PHE A 878 -30.80 -9.20 -4.58
N GLN A 879 -31.09 -9.48 -5.86
CA GLN A 879 -32.03 -10.53 -6.28
C GLN A 879 -31.49 -11.95 -6.06
N GLN A 880 -30.18 -12.09 -5.88
CA GLN A 880 -29.50 -13.35 -5.54
C GLN A 880 -28.64 -13.15 -4.28
N PRO A 881 -28.25 -14.22 -3.57
CA PRO A 881 -27.41 -14.10 -2.38
C PRO A 881 -26.08 -13.40 -2.70
N VAL A 882 -25.80 -12.31 -1.98
CA VAL A 882 -24.58 -11.49 -2.13
C VAL A 882 -23.98 -11.20 -0.77
N ILE A 883 -22.65 -11.27 -0.67
CA ILE A 883 -21.91 -10.85 0.54
C ILE A 883 -21.11 -9.58 0.27
N PHE A 884 -21.29 -8.59 1.13
CA PHE A 884 -20.56 -7.33 1.12
C PHE A 884 -19.40 -7.43 2.10
N LEU A 885 -18.18 -7.45 1.56
CA LEU A 885 -16.94 -7.49 2.32
C LEU A 885 -16.32 -6.08 2.41
N GLY A 886 -15.69 -5.79 3.54
CA GLY A 886 -14.92 -4.56 3.76
C GLY A 886 -13.58 -4.88 4.38
N ALA A 887 -12.51 -4.21 3.94
CA ALA A 887 -11.14 -4.50 4.36
C ALA A 887 -10.30 -3.22 4.60
N ASP A 888 -9.51 -3.22 5.68
CA ASP A 888 -8.58 -2.14 6.08
C ASP A 888 -7.25 -2.73 6.61
N VAL A 889 -6.16 -1.96 6.46
CA VAL A 889 -4.85 -2.28 7.06
C VAL A 889 -4.29 -1.07 7.84
N THR A 890 -4.53 -1.07 9.15
CA THR A 890 -4.04 -0.02 10.05
C THR A 890 -2.58 -0.27 10.46
N HIS A 891 -1.66 0.43 9.79
CA HIS A 891 -0.22 0.50 10.10
C HIS A 891 0.10 1.10 11.50
N PRO A 892 1.30 0.86 12.05
CA PRO A 892 1.80 1.56 13.23
C PRO A 892 2.17 3.04 12.95
N PRO A 893 2.21 3.92 13.98
CA PRO A 893 2.58 5.34 13.85
C PRO A 893 3.93 5.56 13.14
N ALA A 894 4.12 6.73 12.54
CA ALA A 894 5.40 7.08 11.90
C ALA A 894 6.55 7.06 12.91
N GLY A 895 7.69 6.48 12.51
CA GLY A 895 8.85 6.25 13.38
C GLY A 895 8.84 4.93 14.16
N ASP A 896 7.68 4.29 14.36
CA ASP A 896 7.62 2.94 14.98
C ASP A 896 7.95 1.86 13.93
N GLY A 897 8.98 1.06 14.20
CA GLY A 897 9.37 -0.09 13.38
C GLY A 897 9.11 -1.46 14.02
N LYS A 898 8.64 -1.50 15.28
CA LYS A 898 8.45 -2.74 16.04
C LYS A 898 7.00 -3.21 16.07
N LYS A 899 6.02 -2.30 16.12
CA LYS A 899 4.61 -2.68 16.24
C LYS A 899 4.03 -3.23 14.92
N PRO A 900 3.22 -4.30 14.95
CA PRO A 900 2.67 -4.92 13.74
C PRO A 900 1.68 -4.00 13.03
N SER A 901 1.45 -4.27 11.73
CA SER A 901 0.25 -3.80 11.04
C SER A 901 -0.94 -4.66 11.48
N ILE A 902 -2.15 -4.12 11.45
CA ILE A 902 -3.37 -4.88 11.74
C ILE A 902 -4.21 -4.90 10.47
N ALA A 903 -4.48 -6.09 9.96
CA ALA A 903 -5.44 -6.29 8.88
C ALA A 903 -6.79 -6.69 9.48
N ALA A 904 -7.87 -6.10 8.99
CA ALA A 904 -9.23 -6.42 9.40
C ALA A 904 -10.12 -6.60 8.17
N VAL A 905 -10.98 -7.61 8.20
CA VAL A 905 -11.98 -7.87 7.17
C VAL A 905 -13.33 -8.09 7.84
N VAL A 906 -14.38 -7.48 7.32
CA VAL A 906 -15.76 -7.70 7.74
C VAL A 906 -16.58 -8.27 6.60
N GLY A 907 -17.67 -8.95 6.93
CA GLY A 907 -18.66 -9.41 5.94
C GLY A 907 -20.09 -9.24 6.43
N SER A 908 -20.99 -8.83 5.55
CA SER A 908 -22.43 -8.77 5.83
C SER A 908 -22.98 -10.16 6.16
N MET A 909 -23.98 -10.26 7.03
CA MET A 909 -24.48 -11.53 7.58
C MET A 909 -25.99 -11.73 7.39
N ASP A 910 -26.63 -10.79 6.71
CA ASP A 910 -28.04 -10.82 6.32
C ASP A 910 -28.20 -10.19 4.93
N ALA A 911 -29.39 -10.35 4.34
CA ALA A 911 -29.68 -9.86 2.99
C ALA A 911 -30.09 -8.38 2.91
N HIS A 912 -30.01 -7.60 4.00
CA HIS A 912 -30.52 -6.22 4.03
C HIS A 912 -29.64 -5.17 3.32
N PRO A 913 -28.31 -5.02 3.55
CA PRO A 913 -27.40 -5.80 4.41
C PRO A 913 -26.96 -5.01 5.68
N SER A 914 -27.45 -5.38 6.86
CA SER A 914 -27.28 -4.56 8.09
C SER A 914 -26.26 -5.10 9.10
N ARG A 915 -26.30 -6.38 9.45
CA ARG A 915 -25.37 -7.00 10.41
C ARG A 915 -24.08 -7.43 9.72
N TYR A 916 -22.96 -7.27 10.42
CA TYR A 916 -21.63 -7.68 9.95
C TYR A 916 -20.91 -8.50 11.02
N CYS A 917 -20.23 -9.57 10.60
CA CYS A 917 -19.20 -10.23 11.43
C CYS A 917 -17.81 -9.75 11.01
N ALA A 918 -16.80 -9.97 11.86
CA ALA A 918 -15.46 -9.44 11.69
C ALA A 918 -14.39 -10.50 11.94
N THR A 919 -13.32 -10.44 11.14
CA THR A 919 -12.08 -11.18 11.32
C THR A 919 -10.92 -10.17 11.37
N VAL A 920 -9.89 -10.46 12.17
CA VAL A 920 -8.77 -9.55 12.40
C VAL A 920 -7.48 -10.33 12.62
N ARG A 921 -6.37 -9.79 12.13
CA ARG A 921 -5.03 -10.41 12.18
C ARG A 921 -3.93 -9.37 12.39
N VAL A 922 -2.86 -9.77 13.05
CA VAL A 922 -1.59 -9.02 13.04
C VAL A 922 -0.72 -9.48 11.87
N GLN A 923 -0.05 -8.55 11.20
CA GLN A 923 0.90 -8.85 10.12
C GLN A 923 2.12 -7.93 10.18
N ARG A 924 3.10 -8.18 9.28
CA ARG A 924 4.41 -7.50 9.30
C ARG A 924 4.27 -5.97 9.33
N PRO A 925 5.13 -5.24 10.08
CA PRO A 925 5.08 -3.78 10.14
C PRO A 925 5.14 -3.14 8.75
N ARG A 926 4.16 -2.28 8.43
CA ARG A 926 4.01 -1.55 7.15
C ARG A 926 3.81 -2.42 5.90
N GLN A 927 3.46 -3.70 6.06
CA GLN A 927 2.93 -4.51 4.96
C GLN A 927 1.48 -4.14 4.68
N GLU A 928 1.18 -3.79 3.43
CA GLU A 928 -0.17 -3.41 2.97
C GLU A 928 -1.02 -4.60 2.53
N ILE A 929 -0.46 -5.60 1.84
CA ILE A 929 -1.19 -6.80 1.38
C ILE A 929 -1.69 -7.59 2.59
N ILE A 930 -2.98 -7.91 2.65
CA ILE A 930 -3.57 -8.72 3.74
C ILE A 930 -3.08 -10.17 3.61
N GLN A 931 -2.23 -10.60 4.55
CA GLN A 931 -1.48 -11.86 4.42
C GLN A 931 -2.34 -13.12 4.56
N ASP A 932 -3.36 -13.09 5.42
CA ASP A 932 -4.21 -14.25 5.76
C ASP A 932 -5.63 -14.12 5.17
N LEU A 933 -5.76 -13.40 4.05
CA LEU A 933 -7.08 -13.04 3.51
C LEU A 933 -7.94 -14.27 3.17
N ALA A 934 -7.32 -15.36 2.68
CA ALA A 934 -8.05 -16.57 2.33
C ALA A 934 -8.76 -17.20 3.55
N SER A 935 -8.07 -17.26 4.70
CA SER A 935 -8.64 -17.72 5.97
C SER A 935 -9.72 -16.78 6.48
N MET A 936 -9.44 -15.47 6.46
CA MET A 936 -10.38 -14.42 6.90
C MET A 936 -11.68 -14.41 6.08
N VAL A 937 -11.62 -14.63 4.77
CA VAL A 937 -12.78 -14.72 3.88
C VAL A 937 -13.51 -16.06 4.06
N ARG A 938 -12.78 -17.17 4.22
CA ARG A 938 -13.35 -18.50 4.51
C ARG A 938 -14.20 -18.49 5.79
N GLU A 939 -13.70 -17.88 6.86
CA GLU A 939 -14.46 -17.69 8.12
C GLU A 939 -15.78 -16.92 7.88
N LEU A 940 -15.72 -15.81 7.14
CA LEU A 940 -16.89 -14.97 6.85
C LEU A 940 -17.91 -15.67 5.94
N LEU A 941 -17.47 -16.42 4.93
CA LEU A 941 -18.35 -17.22 4.06
C LEU A 941 -19.07 -18.33 4.85
N ILE A 942 -18.36 -19.03 5.73
CA ILE A 942 -18.96 -20.03 6.64
C ILE A 942 -20.00 -19.36 7.56
N GLN A 943 -19.71 -18.18 8.11
CA GLN A 943 -20.64 -17.50 9.01
C GLN A 943 -21.82 -16.86 8.25
N PHE A 944 -21.66 -16.44 6.99
CA PHE A 944 -22.77 -16.04 6.12
C PHE A 944 -23.72 -17.21 5.88
N TYR A 945 -23.21 -18.39 5.49
CA TYR A 945 -24.03 -19.58 5.27
C TYR A 945 -24.75 -20.03 6.55
N LYS A 946 -24.08 -19.96 7.72
CA LYS A 946 -24.71 -20.23 9.03
C LYS A 946 -25.84 -19.25 9.38
N SER A 947 -25.70 -17.97 9.00
CA SER A 947 -26.68 -16.92 9.32
C SER A 947 -27.86 -16.84 8.35
N THR A 948 -27.64 -17.17 7.06
CA THR A 948 -28.63 -16.97 5.97
C THR A 948 -29.15 -18.27 5.35
N ARG A 949 -28.43 -19.39 5.51
CA ARG A 949 -28.61 -20.66 4.76
C ARG A 949 -28.38 -20.57 3.24
N PHE A 950 -27.91 -19.44 2.73
CA PHE A 950 -27.54 -19.30 1.32
C PHE A 950 -26.01 -19.27 1.13
N LYS A 951 -25.54 -19.80 0.00
CA LYS A 951 -24.18 -19.56 -0.50
C LYS A 951 -24.20 -18.26 -1.32
N PRO A 952 -23.29 -17.28 -1.08
CA PRO A 952 -23.20 -16.11 -1.94
C PRO A 952 -22.94 -16.49 -3.40
N THR A 953 -23.74 -15.97 -4.33
CA THR A 953 -23.45 -16.00 -5.78
C THR A 953 -22.47 -14.89 -6.18
N ARG A 954 -22.40 -13.81 -5.38
CA ARG A 954 -21.54 -12.64 -5.61
C ARG A 954 -20.79 -12.22 -4.34
N ILE A 955 -19.56 -11.76 -4.51
CA ILE A 955 -18.72 -11.16 -3.46
C ILE A 955 -18.36 -9.74 -3.88
N ILE A 956 -18.81 -8.74 -3.11
CA ILE A 956 -18.50 -7.32 -3.36
C ILE A 956 -17.49 -6.86 -2.30
N PHE A 957 -16.25 -6.60 -2.69
CA PHE A 957 -15.12 -6.36 -1.79
C PHE A 957 -14.64 -4.91 -1.83
N TYR A 958 -14.91 -4.14 -0.76
CA TYR A 958 -14.45 -2.76 -0.60
C TYR A 958 -13.17 -2.68 0.23
N ARG A 959 -12.06 -2.26 -0.40
CA ARG A 959 -10.73 -2.20 0.21
C ARG A 959 -10.29 -0.75 0.46
N ASP A 960 -10.25 -0.28 1.70
CA ASP A 960 -9.73 1.05 2.04
C ASP A 960 -8.18 1.07 2.01
N GLY A 961 -7.62 2.27 1.85
CA GLY A 961 -6.22 2.59 2.17
C GLY A 961 -5.17 2.37 1.08
N VAL A 962 -5.40 1.50 0.09
CA VAL A 962 -4.38 1.13 -0.91
C VAL A 962 -4.04 2.30 -1.84
N SER A 963 -2.75 2.53 -2.12
CA SER A 963 -2.30 3.58 -3.04
C SER A 963 -2.25 3.11 -4.51
N GLU A 964 -2.40 4.07 -5.44
CA GLU A 964 -2.38 3.85 -6.91
C GLU A 964 -1.20 2.94 -7.34
N GLY A 965 0.00 3.24 -6.86
CA GLY A 965 1.23 2.49 -7.17
C GLY A 965 1.32 1.09 -6.55
N GLN A 966 0.31 0.65 -5.81
CA GLN A 966 0.21 -0.69 -5.21
C GLN A 966 -0.97 -1.50 -5.75
N PHE A 967 -1.91 -0.88 -6.50
CA PHE A 967 -3.16 -1.50 -6.96
C PHE A 967 -2.96 -2.91 -7.54
N ARG A 968 -2.08 -3.04 -8.55
CA ARG A 968 -1.85 -4.33 -9.23
C ARG A 968 -1.25 -5.41 -8.33
N GLN A 969 -0.34 -5.03 -7.43
CA GLN A 969 0.29 -5.96 -6.49
C GLN A 969 -0.71 -6.45 -5.44
N VAL A 970 -1.50 -5.54 -4.87
CA VAL A 970 -2.51 -5.88 -3.85
C VAL A 970 -3.63 -6.69 -4.49
N LEU A 971 -4.13 -6.30 -5.67
CA LEU A 971 -5.12 -7.08 -6.43
C LEU A 971 -4.65 -8.52 -6.67
N TYR A 972 -3.43 -8.70 -7.18
CA TYR A 972 -2.90 -10.03 -7.54
C TYR A 972 -3.00 -11.00 -6.36
N TYR A 973 -2.50 -10.62 -5.19
CA TYR A 973 -2.53 -11.49 -4.01
C TYR A 973 -3.92 -11.59 -3.37
N GLU A 974 -4.64 -10.47 -3.24
CA GLU A 974 -5.92 -10.47 -2.52
C GLU A 974 -7.07 -11.11 -3.33
N LEU A 975 -7.12 -10.93 -4.65
CA LEU A 975 -8.11 -11.60 -5.52
C LEU A 975 -7.88 -13.13 -5.56
N LEU A 976 -6.63 -13.57 -5.65
CA LEU A 976 -6.29 -15.00 -5.60
C LEU A 976 -6.67 -15.60 -4.24
N ALA A 977 -6.43 -14.89 -3.14
CA ALA A 977 -6.82 -15.34 -1.79
C ALA A 977 -8.35 -15.44 -1.60
N ILE A 978 -9.14 -14.53 -2.19
CA ILE A 978 -10.62 -14.64 -2.19
C ILE A 978 -11.07 -15.87 -3.00
N ARG A 979 -10.45 -16.13 -4.16
CA ARG A 979 -10.75 -17.33 -4.98
C ARG A 979 -10.34 -18.62 -4.28
N GLU A 980 -9.18 -18.65 -3.62
CA GLU A 980 -8.71 -19.76 -2.78
C GLU A 980 -9.69 -20.04 -1.64
N ALA A 981 -10.17 -18.99 -0.95
CA ALA A 981 -11.17 -19.15 0.12
C ALA A 981 -12.42 -19.88 -0.38
N CYS A 982 -12.92 -19.55 -1.56
CA CYS A 982 -14.08 -20.18 -2.17
C CYS A 982 -13.81 -21.65 -2.55
N ILE A 983 -12.76 -21.91 -3.34
CA ILE A 983 -12.38 -23.25 -3.79
C ILE A 983 -12.02 -24.17 -2.60
N SER A 984 -11.51 -23.61 -1.50
CA SER A 984 -11.21 -24.37 -0.27
C SER A 984 -12.46 -24.84 0.48
N LEU A 985 -13.62 -24.21 0.27
CA LEU A 985 -14.90 -24.60 0.87
C LEU A 985 -15.59 -25.66 0.03
N GLU A 986 -15.60 -25.47 -1.28
CA GLU A 986 -16.27 -26.35 -2.23
C GLU A 986 -15.58 -26.22 -3.60
N LYS A 987 -15.19 -27.35 -4.19
CA LYS A 987 -14.23 -27.45 -5.31
C LYS A 987 -14.56 -26.52 -6.49
N ASP A 988 -15.84 -26.44 -6.84
CA ASP A 988 -16.34 -25.76 -8.02
C ASP A 988 -17.15 -24.48 -7.67
N TYR A 989 -17.11 -24.05 -6.40
CA TYR A 989 -17.77 -22.82 -5.93
C TYR A 989 -16.98 -21.57 -6.35
N GLN A 990 -17.44 -20.92 -7.41
CA GLN A 990 -16.80 -19.76 -8.05
C GLN A 990 -17.79 -18.58 -8.15
N PRO A 991 -18.07 -17.88 -7.02
CA PRO A 991 -18.94 -16.71 -7.04
C PRO A 991 -18.27 -15.53 -7.75
N GLY A 992 -19.08 -14.66 -8.38
CA GLY A 992 -18.55 -13.48 -9.09
C GLY A 992 -17.98 -12.44 -8.13
N ILE A 993 -16.71 -12.06 -8.28
CA ILE A 993 -16.03 -11.10 -7.42
C ILE A 993 -16.01 -9.71 -8.05
N THR A 994 -16.39 -8.69 -7.28
CA THR A 994 -16.13 -7.27 -7.61
C THR A 994 -15.14 -6.71 -6.59
N TYR A 995 -13.96 -6.29 -7.03
CA TYR A 995 -12.90 -5.76 -6.17
C TYR A 995 -12.77 -4.25 -6.37
N ILE A 996 -13.10 -3.48 -5.33
CA ILE A 996 -13.23 -2.03 -5.37
C ILE A 996 -12.27 -1.43 -4.34
N VAL A 997 -11.25 -0.70 -4.80
CA VAL A 997 -10.42 0.09 -3.88
C VAL A 997 -11.14 1.39 -3.54
N VAL A 998 -11.20 1.70 -2.25
CA VAL A 998 -11.73 2.94 -1.68
C VAL A 998 -10.56 3.80 -1.24
N GLN A 999 -10.53 5.06 -1.65
CA GLN A 999 -9.52 6.03 -1.27
C GLN A 999 -10.19 7.30 -0.73
N LYS A 1000 -10.17 7.47 0.60
CA LYS A 1000 -10.58 8.72 1.27
C LYS A 1000 -9.43 9.72 1.47
N ARG A 1001 -8.19 9.31 1.19
CA ARG A 1001 -6.95 10.07 1.48
C ARG A 1001 -6.21 10.50 0.21
N HIS A 1002 -6.85 11.36 -0.57
CA HIS A 1002 -6.33 11.96 -1.81
C HIS A 1002 -6.50 13.49 -1.77
N HIS A 1003 -5.97 14.17 -2.79
CA HIS A 1003 -5.92 15.63 -2.89
C HIS A 1003 -6.98 16.25 -3.80
N THR A 1004 -7.69 15.45 -4.60
CA THR A 1004 -8.89 15.88 -5.34
C THR A 1004 -9.93 16.52 -4.41
N ARG A 1005 -10.38 17.74 -4.77
CA ARG A 1005 -11.48 18.50 -4.16
C ARG A 1005 -12.46 18.86 -5.26
N LEU A 1006 -13.72 18.99 -4.88
CA LEU A 1006 -14.82 19.40 -5.74
C LEU A 1006 -15.59 20.52 -5.04
N PHE A 1007 -15.89 21.58 -5.79
CA PHE A 1007 -16.57 22.78 -5.32
C PHE A 1007 -17.78 23.05 -6.22
N CYS A 1008 -18.87 23.63 -5.69
CA CYS A 1008 -19.98 24.07 -6.54
C CYS A 1008 -19.54 25.28 -7.35
N ALA A 1009 -19.66 25.21 -8.67
CA ALA A 1009 -19.45 26.37 -9.55
C ALA A 1009 -20.51 27.44 -9.23
N ASP A 1010 -21.77 27.03 -9.22
CA ASP A 1010 -22.90 27.89 -8.87
C ASP A 1010 -22.99 28.08 -7.34
N ARG A 1011 -23.16 29.35 -6.91
CA ARG A 1011 -23.20 29.71 -5.48
C ARG A 1011 -24.42 29.15 -4.74
N THR A 1012 -25.51 28.89 -5.46
CA THR A 1012 -26.80 28.40 -4.94
C THR A 1012 -26.78 26.92 -4.56
N GLU A 1013 -25.91 26.09 -5.15
CA GLU A 1013 -25.79 24.66 -4.83
C GLU A 1013 -24.87 24.38 -3.62
N ARG A 1014 -24.43 25.43 -2.90
CA ARG A 1014 -23.51 25.34 -1.75
C ARG A 1014 -24.28 25.00 -0.47
N VAL A 1015 -24.06 23.80 0.08
CA VAL A 1015 -24.79 23.28 1.23
C VAL A 1015 -24.17 23.68 2.57
N GLY A 1016 -24.93 24.43 3.36
CA GLY A 1016 -24.63 24.79 4.76
C GLY A 1016 -23.48 25.78 4.95
N ARG A 1017 -23.17 26.12 6.21
CA ARG A 1017 -22.14 27.12 6.59
C ARG A 1017 -20.73 26.82 6.03
N SER A 1018 -20.47 25.57 5.68
CA SER A 1018 -19.19 25.14 5.10
C SER A 1018 -19.11 25.32 3.57
N GLY A 1019 -20.24 25.63 2.91
CA GLY A 1019 -20.33 25.91 1.48
C GLY A 1019 -20.04 24.73 0.54
N ASN A 1020 -20.25 23.49 1.01
CA ASN A 1020 -19.83 22.27 0.31
C ASN A 1020 -20.80 21.80 -0.78
N ILE A 1021 -20.32 20.93 -1.67
CA ILE A 1021 -21.14 20.11 -2.56
C ILE A 1021 -22.16 19.24 -1.77
N PRO A 1022 -23.34 18.96 -2.34
CA PRO A 1022 -24.36 18.13 -1.70
C PRO A 1022 -23.90 16.66 -1.55
N ALA A 1023 -24.43 15.99 -0.53
CA ALA A 1023 -24.25 14.55 -0.36
C ALA A 1023 -24.89 13.81 -1.56
N GLY A 1024 -24.17 12.84 -2.12
CA GLY A 1024 -24.58 12.11 -3.34
C GLY A 1024 -23.94 12.64 -4.63
N THR A 1025 -23.23 13.77 -4.57
CA THR A 1025 -22.45 14.30 -5.71
C THR A 1025 -21.42 13.27 -6.19
N THR A 1026 -21.53 12.86 -7.44
CA THR A 1026 -20.74 11.83 -8.11
C THR A 1026 -20.10 12.40 -9.37
N VAL A 1027 -18.86 12.01 -9.65
CA VAL A 1027 -18.09 12.40 -10.84
C VAL A 1027 -17.37 11.17 -11.39
N ASP A 1028 -17.71 10.78 -12.61
CA ASP A 1028 -17.07 9.70 -13.37
C ASP A 1028 -16.50 10.15 -14.73
N THR A 1029 -16.59 11.44 -15.05
CA THR A 1029 -16.05 12.12 -16.23
C THR A 1029 -14.83 13.00 -15.90
N ASP A 1030 -14.18 13.52 -16.95
CA ASP A 1030 -13.24 14.66 -16.98
C ASP A 1030 -11.92 14.52 -16.19
N ILE A 1031 -12.01 14.27 -14.88
CA ILE A 1031 -10.89 14.18 -13.92
C ILE A 1031 -10.62 12.75 -13.41
N THR A 1032 -11.37 11.79 -13.92
CA THR A 1032 -11.24 10.34 -13.70
C THR A 1032 -10.28 9.70 -14.72
N HIS A 1033 -9.91 8.45 -14.50
CA HIS A 1033 -8.95 7.74 -15.34
C HIS A 1033 -9.44 7.59 -16.80
N PRO A 1034 -8.58 7.73 -17.83
CA PRO A 1034 -9.03 7.80 -19.22
C PRO A 1034 -9.84 6.58 -19.69
N TYR A 1035 -9.53 5.38 -19.18
CA TYR A 1035 -10.15 4.13 -19.64
C TYR A 1035 -10.43 3.08 -18.55
N GLU A 1036 -9.94 3.23 -17.31
CA GLU A 1036 -10.22 2.28 -16.21
C GLU A 1036 -11.52 2.67 -15.49
N PHE A 1037 -12.15 1.73 -14.78
CA PHE A 1037 -13.44 1.98 -14.13
C PHE A 1037 -13.27 2.63 -12.74
N ASP A 1038 -13.18 3.97 -12.71
CA ASP A 1038 -13.09 4.77 -11.48
C ASP A 1038 -14.13 5.90 -11.40
N PHE A 1039 -14.48 6.31 -10.18
CA PHE A 1039 -15.38 7.44 -9.90
C PHE A 1039 -15.12 8.07 -8.54
N TYR A 1040 -15.46 9.35 -8.40
CA TYR A 1040 -15.53 10.05 -7.12
C TYR A 1040 -16.99 10.13 -6.65
N LEU A 1041 -17.25 9.86 -5.37
CA LEU A 1041 -18.57 10.02 -4.75
C LEU A 1041 -18.44 10.73 -3.39
N CYS A 1042 -18.98 11.94 -3.29
CA CYS A 1042 -19.17 12.66 -2.04
C CYS A 1042 -20.45 12.21 -1.35
N SER A 1043 -20.44 11.00 -0.79
CA SER A 1043 -21.63 10.41 -0.16
C SER A 1043 -22.14 11.11 1.11
N HIS A 1044 -21.47 12.15 1.61
CA HIS A 1044 -21.69 12.70 2.96
C HIS A 1044 -21.82 14.24 2.95
N ALA A 1045 -22.54 14.77 3.94
CA ALA A 1045 -22.64 16.21 4.16
C ALA A 1045 -21.35 16.77 4.78
N GLY A 1046 -20.78 17.81 4.15
CA GLY A 1046 -19.64 18.55 4.69
C GLY A 1046 -20.02 19.43 5.89
N ILE A 1047 -19.90 18.91 7.12
CA ILE A 1047 -20.26 19.68 8.33
C ILE A 1047 -19.27 20.83 8.59
N GLN A 1048 -17.97 20.59 8.39
CA GLN A 1048 -16.87 21.51 8.67
C GLN A 1048 -15.76 21.26 7.65
N GLY A 1049 -15.05 22.33 7.26
CA GLY A 1049 -13.97 22.23 6.29
C GLY A 1049 -14.47 22.07 4.85
N THR A 1050 -13.56 21.69 3.96
CA THR A 1050 -13.88 21.17 2.62
C THR A 1050 -14.01 19.64 2.68
N SER A 1051 -15.06 19.11 2.06
CA SER A 1051 -15.33 17.67 1.97
C SER A 1051 -14.27 16.95 1.14
N ARG A 1052 -14.10 15.65 1.40
CA ARG A 1052 -13.25 14.77 0.58
C ARG A 1052 -14.15 13.78 -0.17
N PRO A 1053 -14.43 14.00 -1.47
CA PRO A 1053 -15.24 13.08 -2.25
C PRO A 1053 -14.46 11.78 -2.41
N SER A 1054 -14.90 10.70 -1.76
CA SER A 1054 -14.14 9.44 -1.75
C SER A 1054 -14.00 8.90 -3.17
N HIS A 1055 -12.79 8.46 -3.50
CA HIS A 1055 -12.47 7.90 -4.80
C HIS A 1055 -12.63 6.38 -4.76
N TYR A 1056 -13.29 5.81 -5.77
CA TYR A 1056 -13.58 4.39 -5.92
C TYR A 1056 -12.99 3.93 -7.24
N HIS A 1057 -12.18 2.88 -7.23
CA HIS A 1057 -11.53 2.36 -8.42
C HIS A 1057 -11.73 0.83 -8.47
N VAL A 1058 -12.41 0.35 -9.49
CA VAL A 1058 -12.75 -1.07 -9.68
C VAL A 1058 -11.56 -1.76 -10.33
N LEU A 1059 -10.88 -2.63 -9.58
CA LEU A 1059 -9.70 -3.35 -10.05
C LEU A 1059 -10.02 -4.73 -10.63
N TRP A 1060 -11.21 -5.26 -10.35
CA TRP A 1060 -11.73 -6.50 -10.92
C TRP A 1060 -13.25 -6.53 -10.83
N ASP A 1061 -13.93 -7.07 -11.83
CA ASP A 1061 -15.39 -7.29 -11.79
C ASP A 1061 -15.83 -8.49 -12.65
N ASP A 1062 -16.14 -9.62 -12.00
CA ASP A 1062 -16.80 -10.77 -12.63
C ASP A 1062 -18.33 -10.56 -12.78
N ASN A 1063 -18.92 -9.52 -12.17
CA ASN A 1063 -20.38 -9.30 -12.12
C ASN A 1063 -20.91 -8.33 -13.17
N CYS A 1064 -20.02 -7.69 -13.95
CA CYS A 1064 -20.35 -6.81 -15.07
C CYS A 1064 -21.28 -5.64 -14.69
N PHE A 1065 -20.99 -4.96 -13.58
CA PHE A 1065 -21.77 -3.81 -13.13
C PHE A 1065 -21.79 -2.66 -14.15
N THR A 1066 -22.95 -2.02 -14.30
CA THR A 1066 -23.01 -0.70 -14.94
C THR A 1066 -22.47 0.39 -14.00
N ALA A 1067 -22.09 1.53 -14.58
CA ALA A 1067 -21.64 2.70 -13.80
C ALA A 1067 -22.71 3.15 -12.79
N ASP A 1068 -23.95 3.32 -13.23
CA ASP A 1068 -25.07 3.73 -12.36
C ASP A 1068 -25.37 2.71 -11.26
N GLU A 1069 -25.41 1.41 -11.57
CA GLU A 1069 -25.74 0.40 -10.57
C GLU A 1069 -24.68 0.35 -9.46
N LEU A 1070 -23.38 0.41 -9.81
CA LEU A 1070 -22.31 0.38 -8.82
C LEU A 1070 -22.20 1.69 -8.03
N GLN A 1071 -22.40 2.84 -8.67
CA GLN A 1071 -22.40 4.14 -8.00
C GLN A 1071 -23.57 4.25 -7.01
N LEU A 1072 -24.77 3.83 -7.42
CA LEU A 1072 -25.95 3.77 -6.55
C LEU A 1072 -25.74 2.77 -5.41
N LEU A 1073 -25.27 1.55 -5.68
CA LEU A 1073 -24.94 0.54 -4.66
C LEU A 1073 -23.96 1.07 -3.61
N THR A 1074 -22.88 1.72 -4.06
CA THR A 1074 -21.88 2.35 -3.20
C THR A 1074 -22.51 3.43 -2.32
N TYR A 1075 -23.37 4.28 -2.89
CA TYR A 1075 -24.06 5.34 -2.15
C TYR A 1075 -25.09 4.79 -1.15
N GLN A 1076 -25.81 3.72 -1.50
CA GLN A 1076 -26.73 3.04 -0.57
C GLN A 1076 -25.99 2.42 0.61
N LEU A 1077 -24.84 1.79 0.38
CA LEU A 1077 -24.01 1.22 1.47
C LEU A 1077 -23.41 2.29 2.39
N CYS A 1078 -23.31 3.56 1.97
CA CYS A 1078 -22.98 4.68 2.85
C CYS A 1078 -24.10 5.06 3.85
N HIS A 1079 -25.34 4.62 3.63
CA HIS A 1079 -26.48 4.87 4.53
C HIS A 1079 -26.69 3.75 5.58
N THR A 1080 -26.14 2.55 5.36
CA THR A 1080 -26.28 1.38 6.26
C THR A 1080 -25.35 1.41 7.50
N TYR A 1081 -24.65 2.53 7.74
CA TYR A 1081 -23.70 2.65 8.85
C TYR A 1081 -24.41 2.95 10.18
N VAL A 1082 -24.65 1.89 10.94
CA VAL A 1082 -25.58 1.85 12.09
C VAL A 1082 -25.29 2.80 13.26
N ARG A 1083 -24.14 3.50 13.28
CA ARG A 1083 -23.70 4.34 14.41
C ARG A 1083 -24.21 5.78 14.39
N CYS A 1084 -24.87 6.23 13.32
CA CYS A 1084 -25.52 7.54 13.23
C CYS A 1084 -26.62 7.54 12.16
N THR A 1085 -27.58 8.47 12.25
CA THR A 1085 -28.60 8.69 11.22
C THR A 1085 -28.09 9.63 10.11
N ARG A 1086 -26.95 9.29 9.52
CA ARG A 1086 -26.26 10.10 8.50
C ARG A 1086 -25.57 9.20 7.48
N SER A 1087 -25.56 9.63 6.22
CA SER A 1087 -24.72 9.01 5.21
C SER A 1087 -23.25 9.31 5.51
N VAL A 1088 -22.42 8.28 5.57
CA VAL A 1088 -20.99 8.39 5.86
C VAL A 1088 -20.15 8.48 4.58
N SER A 1089 -18.88 8.86 4.72
CA SER A 1089 -17.98 9.18 3.60
C SER A 1089 -17.50 7.98 2.80
N ILE A 1090 -17.66 6.76 3.31
CA ILE A 1090 -17.27 5.49 2.68
C ILE A 1090 -18.31 4.43 3.08
N PRO A 1091 -18.49 3.34 2.30
CA PRO A 1091 -19.44 2.28 2.61
C PRO A 1091 -19.28 1.73 4.02
N ALA A 1092 -20.40 1.39 4.66
CA ALA A 1092 -20.43 0.78 5.99
C ALA A 1092 -19.42 -0.39 6.16
N PRO A 1093 -19.28 -1.38 5.25
CA PRO A 1093 -18.26 -2.42 5.36
C PRO A 1093 -16.83 -1.89 5.52
N ALA A 1094 -16.38 -0.95 4.68
CA ALA A 1094 -15.05 -0.35 4.79
C ALA A 1094 -14.87 0.42 6.11
N TYR A 1095 -15.91 1.15 6.54
CA TYR A 1095 -15.90 1.85 7.83
C TYR A 1095 -15.79 0.88 9.02
N TYR A 1096 -16.48 -0.27 8.96
CA TYR A 1096 -16.43 -1.30 10.00
C TYR A 1096 -15.07 -2.00 10.08
N ALA A 1097 -14.43 -2.33 8.95
CA ALA A 1097 -13.08 -2.90 8.95
C ALA A 1097 -12.07 -2.00 9.67
N HIS A 1098 -12.08 -0.70 9.38
CA HIS A 1098 -11.27 0.31 10.06
C HIS A 1098 -11.60 0.44 11.57
N LEU A 1099 -12.86 0.24 11.99
CA LEU A 1099 -13.22 0.15 13.42
C LEU A 1099 -12.68 -1.12 14.10
N VAL A 1100 -12.66 -2.26 13.39
CA VAL A 1100 -12.12 -3.54 13.88
C VAL A 1100 -10.60 -3.45 14.03
N ALA A 1101 -9.90 -2.91 13.02
CA ALA A 1101 -8.45 -2.70 13.08
C ALA A 1101 -8.05 -1.76 14.22
N PHE A 1102 -8.81 -0.68 14.45
CA PHE A 1102 -8.62 0.18 15.62
C PHE A 1102 -8.96 -0.52 16.95
N ARG A 1103 -9.95 -1.42 17.00
CA ARG A 1103 -10.28 -2.15 18.24
C ARG A 1103 -9.16 -3.12 18.62
N ALA A 1104 -8.65 -3.90 17.67
CA ALA A 1104 -7.48 -4.76 17.89
C ALA A 1104 -6.23 -3.97 18.29
N ARG A 1105 -6.08 -2.71 17.84
CA ARG A 1105 -4.99 -1.83 18.33
C ARG A 1105 -5.14 -1.47 19.81
N TYR A 1106 -6.34 -1.48 20.39
CA TYR A 1106 -6.56 -1.36 21.84
C TYR A 1106 -6.34 -2.68 22.58
N HIS A 1107 -6.62 -3.83 21.96
CA HIS A 1107 -6.31 -5.15 22.54
C HIS A 1107 -4.80 -5.41 22.63
N LEU A 1108 -4.00 -4.80 21.75
CA LEU A 1108 -2.53 -4.78 21.76
C LEU A 1108 -1.92 -3.68 22.66
N VAL A 1109 -2.64 -3.19 23.67
CA VAL A 1109 -2.09 -2.32 24.70
C VAL A 1109 -1.77 -3.19 25.92
N ASP A 1110 -0.48 -3.30 26.23
CA ASP A 1110 0.01 -4.13 27.33
C ASP A 1110 -0.28 -3.52 28.71
N LYS A 1111 -0.18 -4.36 29.76
CA LYS A 1111 -0.12 -3.89 31.16
C LYS A 1111 1.28 -3.38 31.56
N GLU A 1112 2.26 -3.39 30.66
CA GLU A 1112 3.54 -2.72 30.86
C GLU A 1112 3.31 -1.21 30.97
N HIS A 1113 3.30 -0.73 32.22
CA HIS A 1113 3.12 0.68 32.54
C HIS A 1113 4.18 1.55 31.84
N ASP A 1114 3.76 2.67 31.23
CA ASP A 1114 4.65 3.79 30.86
C ASP A 1114 5.01 4.62 32.12
N SER A 1115 5.09 3.95 33.28
CA SER A 1115 5.56 4.47 34.58
C SER A 1115 7.08 4.32 34.65
N ALA A 1116 7.75 5.26 35.29
CA ALA A 1116 9.19 5.25 35.41
C ALA A 1116 9.65 4.36 36.58
N GLU A 1117 10.29 3.24 36.28
CA GLU A 1117 11.28 2.63 37.17
C GLU A 1117 12.30 1.82 36.36
N GLY A 1118 13.58 2.04 36.67
CA GLY A 1118 14.64 1.07 36.43
C GLY A 1118 15.06 0.51 37.80
N SER A 1119 15.67 -0.66 37.90
CA SER A 1119 16.39 -1.39 36.84
C SER A 1119 16.74 -2.79 37.30
N HIS A 1120 16.91 -3.74 36.38
CA HIS A 1120 17.99 -4.74 36.44
C HIS A 1120 18.31 -5.27 35.04
N VAL A 1121 19.53 -5.76 34.83
CA VAL A 1121 19.98 -6.30 33.54
C VAL A 1121 19.71 -7.81 33.49
N SER A 1122 18.69 -8.21 32.74
CA SER A 1122 18.50 -9.60 32.28
C SER A 1122 17.64 -9.63 31.01
N GLY A 1123 17.86 -10.64 30.17
CA GLY A 1123 17.01 -10.95 29.01
C GLY A 1123 17.15 -10.03 27.78
N GLN A 1124 17.45 -10.63 26.62
CA GLN A 1124 17.34 -9.93 25.33
C GLN A 1124 15.86 -9.71 24.98
N SER A 1125 15.38 -8.46 24.99
CA SER A 1125 14.07 -8.11 24.42
C SER A 1125 14.10 -8.04 22.88
N ASN A 1126 14.47 -9.18 22.29
CA ASN A 1126 14.16 -9.49 20.89
C ASN A 1126 12.65 -9.40 20.64
N GLY A 1127 12.25 -9.23 19.38
CA GLY A 1127 10.87 -8.90 19.02
C GLY A 1127 9.85 -9.89 19.62
N ARG A 1128 8.81 -9.35 20.27
CA ARG A 1128 7.74 -10.15 20.89
C ARG A 1128 7.21 -11.22 19.92
N ASP A 1129 7.02 -12.41 20.44
CA ASP A 1129 6.48 -13.56 19.72
C ASP A 1129 5.22 -13.19 18.90
N PRO A 1130 5.23 -13.41 17.57
CA PRO A 1130 4.06 -13.22 16.72
C PRO A 1130 2.81 -13.99 17.18
N GLN A 1131 2.98 -15.16 17.80
CA GLN A 1131 1.86 -15.97 18.29
C GLN A 1131 1.19 -15.33 19.51
N ALA A 1132 1.95 -14.74 20.44
CA ALA A 1132 1.41 -13.91 21.52
C ALA A 1132 0.64 -12.67 20.98
N LEU A 1133 1.17 -11.98 19.97
CA LEU A 1133 0.50 -10.84 19.33
C LEU A 1133 -0.79 -11.26 18.58
N ALA A 1134 -0.81 -12.46 17.98
CA ALA A 1134 -2.01 -13.02 17.35
C ALA A 1134 -3.07 -13.40 18.39
N LYS A 1135 -2.68 -14.04 19.49
CA LYS A 1135 -3.58 -14.40 20.60
C LYS A 1135 -4.20 -13.16 21.25
N ALA A 1136 -3.45 -12.06 21.38
CA ALA A 1136 -3.94 -10.82 21.97
C ALA A 1136 -5.05 -10.13 21.15
N VAL A 1137 -5.14 -10.34 19.83
CA VAL A 1137 -6.25 -9.84 18.98
C VAL A 1137 -7.35 -10.87 18.74
N GLN A 1138 -7.23 -12.08 19.30
CA GLN A 1138 -8.23 -13.13 19.15
C GLN A 1138 -9.47 -12.82 19.98
N ILE A 1139 -10.63 -12.86 19.33
CA ILE A 1139 -11.93 -12.49 19.89
C ILE A 1139 -12.59 -13.71 20.57
N HIS A 1140 -13.27 -13.51 21.70
CA HIS A 1140 -13.96 -14.59 22.43
C HIS A 1140 -15.06 -15.23 21.56
N GLN A 1141 -15.33 -16.53 21.72
CA GLN A 1141 -16.29 -17.25 20.84
C GLN A 1141 -17.68 -16.58 20.80
N ASP A 1142 -18.23 -16.23 21.97
CA ASP A 1142 -19.49 -15.49 22.11
C ASP A 1142 -19.48 -14.17 21.31
N THR A 1143 -18.33 -13.49 21.27
CA THR A 1143 -18.15 -12.18 20.61
C THR A 1143 -18.00 -12.30 19.09
N LEU A 1144 -17.52 -13.43 18.55
CA LEU A 1144 -17.23 -13.61 17.11
C LEU A 1144 -18.42 -13.29 16.19
N ARG A 1145 -19.66 -13.52 16.65
CA ARG A 1145 -20.90 -13.30 15.88
C ARG A 1145 -21.56 -11.93 16.14
N THR A 1146 -20.85 -11.03 16.81
CA THR A 1146 -21.37 -9.72 17.28
C THR A 1146 -20.69 -8.55 16.59
N MET A 1147 -21.36 -7.40 16.56
CA MET A 1147 -20.78 -6.13 16.13
C MET A 1147 -20.08 -5.40 17.30
N TYR A 1148 -19.23 -6.11 18.06
CA TYR A 1148 -18.52 -5.58 19.23
C TYR A 1148 -17.73 -4.29 18.96
N PHE A 1149 -17.25 -4.13 17.72
CA PHE A 1149 -16.51 -2.97 17.21
C PHE A 1149 -17.32 -1.66 17.19
N ALA A 1150 -18.66 -1.72 17.26
CA ALA A 1150 -19.57 -0.56 17.20
C ALA A 1150 -19.35 0.48 18.31
#